data_AF-J3PJ82-F1
#
_entry.id   AF-J3PJ82-F1
#
_cell.length_a   1.000
_cell.length_b   1.000
_cell.length_c   1.000
_cell.angle_alpha   90.00
_cell.angle_beta   90.00
_cell.angle_gamma   90.00
#
_symmetry.space_group_name_H-M   'P 1'
#
loop_
_entity.id
_entity.type
_entity.pdbx_description
1 polymer ?
#
loop_
_entity_poly.entity_id
_entity_poly.type
_entity_poly.pdbx_seq_one_letter_code
_entity_poly.pdbx_strand_id
1 'polypeptide(L)'
;MGLVGHVHWARAYLRQMTIWQACRATSAATTFFDPIAIGPFGEEFVDGALGANNPVYVVWNQAQDVWGDQLQRKLRCFVSIGTGVPNLKPVRDDALGIWSTLKELATETEKTAQQFHRDKSALDDEGRYYRFNVDHGLEEIGLEESKKKAEIAAATRRYIESQAVFKQMKACANDLALHEYFGPYRTPFSLQGMPISDNFVDRPSDAAVLERHLLPQPHLPQTRQRVFVLHGLGGIGKTQLAADFARRHKATFSSVFWLDGRSEDRVRQSFASCAKRIPQGQIPDRSRNMVPSSEDDLNVVIADVMEWLAQPDNVDWLLVFDNVDQDHEQGGATGAYDIRKYLPADHGSVLITTRLLRLEQLGDAEKLKKVDEKLSKAIFQRWCRAELVMDEVGIALLGLLDGLPLALAQAGAYIRETELDMASYVRLYRDQWDDMIESEKTGTPLADYEQRSVGTTWTISFKAVEARSKSAANLVRLWAFLDNRDLWHSLLQKTVDGQWWPAWLCEIACNEIKFMDAIRLLLRYSMIEAQESVCRSYMVHPVVHRWTAHMQDGPGKRDFVRLAMMVVGSIVPSSTEKDYWILQRRLFPHAERCVWWTRNIGKGGKAKETLEERQVAYAMSRLGSLYSDQSRLIEAEALYERALQGFEKAFGLDHRLTLNIVDNLAAVYFDQGRPTEAESLFGRALQGKEKALGPDDQSTLDTVNNLARLYSDQNRLAEAETLFERVLQGREKAFGPDHTLTLEALNNMANLCKARGRLAKAESLYKRALQGKEKALGPDHPSTLDTANNLAALYCDQGRPTEAESLFERALQGKEKALGPDDPSTLDTVNNLASLYSDQGRLAEAETLYERALQGYEKALGPDHPKSQIVLRNMQLLKQP
;
A
#
# COMPACT_ATOMS: atom_id res chain seq x y z
N MET A 1 14.27 21.69 -15.83
CA MET A 1 13.42 22.70 -16.50
C MET A 1 14.07 24.07 -16.37
N GLY A 2 13.92 24.90 -17.41
CA GLY A 2 14.70 26.10 -17.79
C GLY A 2 14.64 27.31 -16.84
N LEU A 3 15.61 28.24 -16.90
CA LEU A 3 15.74 29.41 -17.82
C LEU A 3 14.77 30.54 -17.37
N VAL A 4 15.07 31.85 -17.20
CA VAL A 4 15.98 32.88 -17.79
C VAL A 4 15.94 34.09 -16.81
N GLY A 5 16.89 35.02 -16.66
CA GLY A 5 18.12 35.31 -17.39
C GLY A 5 18.92 36.49 -16.81
N HIS A 6 20.08 36.71 -17.46
CA HIS A 6 20.93 37.92 -17.52
C HIS A 6 21.16 38.66 -16.18
N VAL A 7 22.27 38.45 -15.46
CA VAL A 7 23.58 39.08 -15.76
C VAL A 7 24.71 38.03 -15.85
N HIS A 8 25.56 38.17 -16.87
CA HIS A 8 26.05 37.06 -17.72
C HIS A 8 27.53 36.66 -17.62
N TRP A 9 28.33 37.18 -16.69
CA TRP A 9 29.77 36.86 -16.68
C TRP A 9 30.19 35.77 -15.67
N ALA A 10 29.59 35.71 -14.47
CA ALA A 10 30.06 34.79 -13.41
C ALA A 10 29.45 33.37 -13.44
N ARG A 11 28.34 33.15 -14.16
CA ARG A 11 27.58 31.87 -14.11
C ARG A 11 28.17 30.74 -14.96
N ALA A 12 28.98 31.04 -15.98
CA ALA A 12 29.57 30.02 -16.84
C ALA A 12 30.74 29.29 -16.14
N TYR A 13 31.45 29.98 -15.25
CA TYR A 13 32.67 29.49 -14.62
C TYR A 13 32.43 28.28 -13.69
N LEU A 14 31.40 28.35 -12.86
CA LEU A 14 31.15 27.35 -11.80
C LEU A 14 30.36 26.11 -12.26
N ARG A 15 29.71 26.13 -13.42
CA ARG A 15 28.93 24.97 -13.93
C ARG A 15 29.74 24.02 -14.81
N GLN A 16 30.92 24.42 -15.27
CA GLN A 16 31.77 23.60 -16.14
C GLN A 16 33.12 23.22 -15.51
N MET A 17 33.45 23.77 -14.34
CA MET A 17 34.56 23.26 -13.52
C MET A 17 34.12 22.00 -12.77
N THR A 18 34.81 20.90 -13.02
CA THR A 18 34.74 19.74 -12.13
C THR A 18 35.33 20.11 -10.77
N ILE A 19 34.80 19.54 -9.67
CA ILE A 19 35.33 19.75 -8.31
C ILE A 19 36.85 19.47 -8.28
N TRP A 20 37.31 18.49 -9.06
CA TRP A 20 38.72 18.19 -9.24
C TRP A 20 39.55 19.35 -9.84
N GLN A 21 39.03 20.11 -10.81
CA GLN A 21 39.71 21.29 -11.38
C GLN A 21 39.84 22.44 -10.36
N ALA A 22 38.82 22.66 -9.52
CA ALA A 22 38.86 23.65 -8.45
C ALA A 22 39.84 23.25 -7.32
N CYS A 23 39.85 21.97 -6.95
CA CYS A 23 40.81 21.43 -5.99
C CYS A 23 42.25 21.44 -6.53
N ARG A 24 42.45 21.29 -7.84
CA ARG A 24 43.77 21.32 -8.47
C ARG A 24 44.35 22.73 -8.59
N ALA A 25 43.49 23.74 -8.78
CA ALA A 25 43.87 25.16 -8.72
C ALA A 25 44.35 25.60 -7.33
N THR A 26 43.85 24.92 -6.30
CA THR A 26 44.11 25.24 -4.88
C THR A 26 45.16 24.31 -4.23
N SER A 27 45.53 23.21 -4.88
CA SER A 27 46.58 22.26 -4.43
C SER A 27 47.90 22.49 -5.18
N ALA A 28 48.58 23.57 -4.80
CA ALA A 28 49.90 23.96 -5.28
C ALA A 28 51.05 23.03 -4.79
N ALA A 29 51.05 21.75 -5.18
CA ALA A 29 52.05 20.81 -4.67
C ALA A 29 52.83 19.98 -5.70
N THR A 30 52.42 19.91 -6.97
CA THR A 30 53.10 18.98 -7.92
C THR A 30 53.90 19.65 -9.04
N THR A 31 53.76 20.96 -9.21
CA THR A 31 54.44 21.75 -10.24
C THR A 31 54.55 23.21 -9.78
N PHE A 32 55.46 23.50 -8.84
CA PHE A 32 55.76 24.88 -8.46
C PHE A 32 56.01 25.72 -9.73
N PHE A 33 55.27 26.82 -9.90
CA PHE A 33 55.38 27.78 -11.02
C PHE A 33 54.89 27.36 -12.41
N ASP A 34 54.21 26.21 -12.60
CA ASP A 34 53.56 25.90 -13.89
C ASP A 34 52.12 26.46 -13.93
N PRO A 35 51.74 27.22 -14.99
CA PRO A 35 50.37 27.70 -15.16
C PRO A 35 49.36 26.55 -15.29
N ILE A 36 48.27 26.63 -14.52
CA ILE A 36 47.12 25.72 -14.64
C ILE A 36 45.99 26.46 -15.36
N ALA A 37 45.68 26.03 -16.58
CA ALA A 37 44.55 26.55 -17.34
C ALA A 37 43.21 26.00 -16.80
N ILE A 38 42.28 26.89 -16.46
CA ILE A 38 40.97 26.54 -15.89
C ILE A 38 39.84 27.08 -16.76
N GLY A 39 38.77 26.28 -16.87
CA GLY A 39 37.55 26.65 -17.59
C GLY A 39 37.66 26.48 -19.11
N PRO A 40 36.55 26.68 -19.84
CA PRO A 40 36.47 26.43 -21.28
C PRO A 40 37.26 27.41 -22.15
N PHE A 41 37.83 28.47 -21.56
CA PHE A 41 38.61 29.51 -22.25
C PHE A 41 40.12 29.47 -21.95
N GLY A 42 40.57 28.55 -21.08
CA GLY A 42 41.99 28.27 -20.87
C GLY A 42 42.75 29.32 -20.05
N GLU A 43 42.10 29.96 -19.06
CA GLU A 43 42.74 31.00 -18.25
C GLU A 43 43.77 30.39 -17.29
N GLU A 44 45.02 30.85 -17.38
CA GLU A 44 46.18 30.28 -16.69
C GLU A 44 46.37 30.86 -15.28
N PHE A 45 46.42 29.99 -14.28
CA PHE A 45 46.77 30.32 -12.90
C PHE A 45 48.20 29.83 -12.62
N VAL A 46 49.15 30.76 -12.49
CA VAL A 46 50.53 30.43 -12.11
C VAL A 46 50.65 30.53 -10.59
N ASP A 47 51.18 29.46 -10.00
CA ASP A 47 51.55 29.43 -8.58
C ASP A 47 52.70 30.42 -8.35
N GLY A 48 52.38 31.60 -7.81
CA GLY A 48 53.37 32.60 -7.37
C GLY A 48 53.52 33.85 -8.25
N ALA A 49 52.58 34.80 -8.11
CA ALA A 49 52.86 36.22 -8.37
C ALA A 49 52.02 37.12 -7.44
N LEU A 50 52.63 37.55 -6.33
CA LEU A 50 52.24 38.71 -5.48
C LEU A 50 50.80 38.72 -4.91
N GLY A 51 50.45 37.72 -4.10
CA GLY A 51 49.29 37.74 -3.19
C GLY A 51 48.94 36.33 -2.68
N ALA A 52 49.14 36.08 -1.39
CA ALA A 52 49.21 34.75 -0.77
C ALA A 52 48.17 33.70 -1.22
N ASN A 53 48.65 32.49 -1.51
CA ASN A 53 47.93 31.27 -1.90
C ASN A 53 47.00 30.66 -0.81
N ASN A 54 46.02 31.43 -0.32
CA ASN A 54 44.78 30.86 0.21
C ASN A 54 43.62 31.80 -0.11
N PRO A 55 42.88 31.58 -1.22
CA PRO A 55 41.89 32.52 -1.72
C PRO A 55 40.58 32.55 -0.91
N VAL A 56 40.59 32.11 0.36
CA VAL A 56 39.41 32.01 1.24
C VAL A 56 38.61 33.31 1.29
N TYR A 57 39.26 34.47 1.38
CA TYR A 57 38.60 35.77 1.35
C TYR A 57 38.06 36.14 -0.03
N VAL A 58 38.75 35.77 -1.10
CA VAL A 58 38.32 36.05 -2.49
C VAL A 58 37.05 35.25 -2.80
N VAL A 59 37.06 33.96 -2.46
CA VAL A 59 35.90 33.07 -2.63
C VAL A 59 34.72 33.55 -1.77
N TRP A 60 34.98 33.93 -0.51
CA TRP A 60 33.96 34.47 0.38
C TRP A 60 33.35 35.77 -0.15
N ASN A 61 34.17 36.74 -0.56
CA ASN A 61 33.69 38.04 -1.04
C ASN A 61 32.92 37.88 -2.36
N GLN A 62 33.39 37.04 -3.29
CA GLN A 62 32.64 36.74 -4.51
C GLN A 62 31.29 36.07 -4.21
N ALA A 63 31.24 35.17 -3.23
CA ALA A 63 29.99 34.59 -2.77
C ALA A 63 29.07 35.66 -2.14
N GLN A 64 29.63 36.58 -1.36
CA GLN A 64 28.90 37.68 -0.74
C GLN A 64 28.33 38.63 -1.80
N ASP A 65 29.07 38.91 -2.87
CA ASP A 65 28.60 39.74 -3.99
C ASP A 65 27.44 39.07 -4.75
N VAL A 66 27.41 37.73 -4.83
CA VAL A 66 26.36 36.98 -5.52
C VAL A 66 25.09 36.82 -4.67
N TRP A 67 25.24 36.56 -3.38
CA TRP A 67 24.12 36.19 -2.51
C TRP A 67 23.73 37.26 -1.48
N GLY A 68 24.52 38.34 -1.35
CA GLY A 68 24.29 39.42 -0.39
C GLY A 68 24.08 38.90 1.03
N ASP A 69 23.16 39.52 1.76
CA ASP A 69 22.83 39.13 3.15
C ASP A 69 22.26 37.71 3.26
N GLN A 70 21.85 37.09 2.14
CA GLN A 70 21.40 35.70 2.13
C GLN A 70 22.56 34.70 2.10
N LEU A 71 23.82 35.14 1.92
CA LEU A 71 24.97 34.23 1.85
C LEU A 71 25.02 33.33 3.07
N GLN A 72 24.97 33.88 4.28
CA GLN A 72 25.06 33.06 5.49
C GLN A 72 23.92 32.06 5.63
N ARG A 73 22.71 32.39 5.15
CA ARG A 73 21.57 31.45 5.16
C ARG A 73 21.69 30.37 4.08
N LYS A 74 22.36 30.67 2.96
CA LYS A 74 22.48 29.76 1.80
C LYS A 74 23.78 28.95 1.79
N LEU A 75 24.81 29.43 2.48
CA LEU A 75 26.10 28.77 2.60
C LEU A 75 25.96 27.58 3.53
N ARG A 76 26.16 26.38 2.97
CA ARG A 76 26.01 25.11 3.67
C ARG A 76 27.32 24.65 4.30
N CYS A 77 28.39 24.71 3.52
CA CYS A 77 29.73 24.30 3.92
C CYS A 77 30.76 25.15 3.15
N PHE A 78 31.85 25.50 3.82
CA PHE A 78 32.98 26.25 3.27
C PHE A 78 34.28 25.50 3.57
N VAL A 79 34.93 24.97 2.53
CA VAL A 79 36.13 24.13 2.68
C VAL A 79 37.37 24.89 2.21
N SER A 80 38.40 24.94 3.06
CA SER A 80 39.73 25.46 2.72
C SER A 80 40.75 24.32 2.76
N ILE A 81 41.42 24.08 1.64
CA ILE A 81 42.47 23.04 1.52
C ILE A 81 43.83 23.71 1.39
N GLY A 82 44.81 23.23 2.13
CA GLY A 82 46.17 23.75 2.16
C GLY A 82 47.17 22.75 1.63
N THR A 83 48.36 23.24 1.28
CA THR A 83 49.44 22.44 0.70
C THR A 83 50.43 21.90 1.73
N GLY A 84 50.17 22.11 3.02
CA GLY A 84 51.03 21.73 4.14
C GLY A 84 52.09 22.77 4.47
N VAL A 85 52.90 22.51 5.51
CA VAL A 85 53.97 23.41 5.99
C VAL A 85 55.34 22.85 5.60
N PRO A 86 55.91 23.24 4.44
CA PRO A 86 57.25 22.78 4.05
C PRO A 86 58.33 23.41 4.94
N ASN A 87 59.35 22.65 5.33
CA ASN A 87 60.57 23.16 5.98
C ASN A 87 61.54 23.56 4.87
N LEU A 88 61.77 24.84 4.80
CA LEU A 88 62.67 25.44 3.82
C LEU A 88 64.12 25.19 4.30
N LYS A 89 64.78 24.13 3.80
CA LYS A 89 66.24 23.90 3.99
C LYS A 89 67.03 24.94 3.17
N PRO A 90 68.03 25.65 3.73
CA PRO A 90 68.76 26.69 3.02
C PRO A 90 69.48 26.14 1.79
N VAL A 91 68.99 26.47 0.61
CA VAL A 91 69.75 26.37 -0.65
C VAL A 91 70.73 27.56 -0.68
N ARG A 92 71.95 27.36 -1.17
CA ARG A 92 72.94 28.45 -1.29
C ARG A 92 72.32 29.62 -2.06
N ASP A 93 72.48 30.83 -1.50
CA ASP A 93 72.01 32.09 -2.08
C ASP A 93 72.45 32.23 -3.54
N ASP A 94 71.46 32.28 -4.43
CA ASP A 94 71.60 32.91 -5.73
C ASP A 94 70.99 34.33 -5.66
N ALA A 95 71.62 35.27 -6.34
CA ALA A 95 71.61 36.73 -6.15
C ALA A 95 70.27 37.49 -6.27
N LEU A 96 69.11 36.85 -6.12
CA LEU A 96 67.78 37.43 -6.39
C LEU A 96 66.81 37.47 -5.19
N GLY A 97 67.20 37.06 -3.98
CA GLY A 97 66.38 37.25 -2.76
C GLY A 97 65.06 36.46 -2.73
N ILE A 98 64.92 35.44 -3.57
CA ILE A 98 63.67 34.66 -3.75
C ILE A 98 63.31 33.84 -2.49
N TRP A 99 64.30 33.52 -1.66
CA TRP A 99 64.16 32.65 -0.49
C TRP A 99 63.32 33.26 0.65
N SER A 100 63.59 34.52 1.02
CA SER A 100 62.80 35.23 2.03
C SER A 100 61.36 35.35 1.59
N THR A 101 61.14 35.65 0.32
CA THR A 101 59.82 35.80 -0.29
C THR A 101 59.00 34.51 -0.20
N LEU A 102 59.60 33.34 -0.46
CA LEU A 102 58.87 32.06 -0.42
C LEU A 102 58.53 31.62 1.01
N LYS A 103 59.43 31.86 1.98
CA LYS A 103 59.15 31.62 3.40
C LYS A 103 58.05 32.55 3.93
N GLU A 104 58.09 33.82 3.52
CA GLU A 104 57.05 34.79 3.85
C GLU A 104 55.72 34.39 3.24
N LEU A 105 55.67 33.98 1.96
CA LEU A 105 54.45 33.53 1.28
C LEU A 105 53.81 32.30 1.94
N ALA A 106 54.57 31.23 2.23
CA ALA A 106 54.04 30.03 2.89
C ALA A 106 53.55 30.31 4.33
N THR A 107 54.16 31.29 4.99
CA THR A 107 53.71 31.76 6.31
C THR A 107 52.45 32.63 6.17
N GLU A 108 52.35 33.42 5.10
CA GLU A 108 51.24 34.31 4.80
C GLU A 108 49.97 33.54 4.44
N THR A 109 50.06 32.42 3.71
CA THR A 109 48.91 31.56 3.37
C THR A 109 48.22 30.96 4.59
N GLU A 110 49.01 30.45 5.53
CA GLU A 110 48.47 29.86 6.75
C GLU A 110 47.96 30.95 7.71
N LYS A 111 48.67 32.09 7.81
CA LYS A 111 48.14 33.26 8.54
C LYS A 111 46.82 33.76 7.94
N THR A 112 46.67 33.77 6.62
CA THR A 112 45.44 34.17 5.93
C THR A 112 44.29 33.22 6.25
N ALA A 113 44.55 31.90 6.27
CA ALA A 113 43.56 30.90 6.67
C ALA A 113 43.10 31.10 8.11
N GLN A 114 44.05 31.28 9.03
CA GLN A 114 43.78 31.48 10.45
C GLN A 114 43.05 32.79 10.72
N GLN A 115 43.40 33.86 10.00
CA GLN A 115 42.70 35.14 10.10
C GLN A 115 41.26 35.01 9.59
N PHE A 116 41.03 34.31 8.48
CA PHE A 116 39.68 34.02 7.97
C PHE A 116 38.84 33.25 8.98
N HIS A 117 39.43 32.21 9.57
CA HIS A 117 38.78 31.42 10.61
C HIS A 117 38.37 32.28 11.83
N ARG A 118 39.21 33.24 12.25
CA ARG A 118 38.86 34.19 13.33
C ARG A 118 37.76 35.16 12.90
N ASP A 119 37.88 35.77 11.73
CA ASP A 119 36.95 36.79 11.25
C ASP A 119 35.56 36.22 10.88
N LYS A 120 35.50 34.90 10.63
CA LYS A 120 34.28 34.15 10.34
C LYS A 120 34.05 33.02 11.35
N SER A 121 34.39 33.23 12.62
CA SER A 121 34.29 32.21 13.67
C SER A 121 32.90 31.58 13.78
N ALA A 122 31.84 32.36 13.51
CA ALA A 122 30.46 31.85 13.50
C ALA A 122 30.25 30.69 12.52
N LEU A 123 30.99 30.61 11.41
CA LEU A 123 30.91 29.47 10.50
C LEU A 123 31.50 28.21 11.12
N ASP A 124 32.54 28.34 11.93
CA ASP A 124 33.17 27.22 12.61
C ASP A 124 32.35 26.77 13.83
N ASP A 125 31.83 27.72 14.62
CA ASP A 125 30.92 27.46 15.74
C ASP A 125 29.66 26.71 15.29
N GLU A 126 29.20 26.95 14.06
CA GLU A 126 28.07 26.28 13.44
C GLU A 126 28.46 25.00 12.67
N GLY A 127 29.73 24.60 12.68
CA GLY A 127 30.23 23.40 12.01
C GLY A 127 30.29 23.49 10.49
N ARG A 128 30.24 24.69 9.91
CA ARG A 128 30.13 24.93 8.46
C ARG A 128 31.46 25.31 7.79
N TYR A 129 32.55 25.47 8.54
CA TYR A 129 33.89 25.74 8.01
C TYR A 129 34.83 24.56 8.26
N TYR A 130 35.54 24.12 7.22
CA TYR A 130 36.46 22.98 7.31
C TYR A 130 37.82 23.34 6.71
N ARG A 131 38.88 23.23 7.52
CA ARG A 131 40.27 23.43 7.10
C ARG A 131 41.01 22.10 7.06
N PHE A 132 41.52 21.73 5.89
CA PHE A 132 42.38 20.56 5.71
C PHE A 132 43.77 21.01 5.26
N ASN A 133 44.79 20.73 6.07
CA ASN A 133 46.17 21.10 5.79
C ASN A 133 47.11 20.04 6.36
N VAL A 134 48.09 19.57 5.58
CA VAL A 134 49.03 18.55 6.05
C VAL A 134 50.04 19.21 7.01
N ASP A 135 49.76 19.08 8.31
CA ASP A 135 50.52 19.79 9.35
C ASP A 135 51.91 19.21 9.61
N HIS A 136 52.11 17.92 9.32
CA HIS A 136 53.36 17.18 9.53
C HIS A 136 53.66 16.18 8.40
N GLY A 137 54.95 15.90 8.20
CA GLY A 137 55.49 14.95 7.20
C GLY A 137 55.94 15.58 5.88
N LEU A 138 55.72 16.88 5.69
CA LEU A 138 56.18 17.64 4.52
C LEU A 138 57.31 18.62 4.88
N GLU A 139 57.78 18.61 6.14
CA GLU A 139 58.84 19.48 6.62
C GLU A 139 60.08 19.28 5.74
N GLU A 140 60.56 18.07 5.52
CA GLU A 140 61.82 17.85 4.81
C GLU A 140 61.82 18.14 3.29
N ILE A 141 60.70 18.61 2.70
CA ILE A 141 60.51 18.78 1.25
C ILE A 141 60.78 20.24 0.83
N GLY A 142 61.88 20.46 0.13
CA GLY A 142 62.29 21.77 -0.42
C GLY A 142 61.82 22.07 -1.85
N LEU A 143 62.16 23.26 -2.38
CA LEU A 143 61.75 23.75 -3.72
C LEU A 143 62.25 22.89 -4.90
N GLU A 144 63.46 22.33 -4.81
CA GLU A 144 64.03 21.41 -5.82
C GLU A 144 63.40 20.00 -5.76
N GLU A 145 62.61 19.69 -4.72
CA GLU A 145 62.12 18.36 -4.40
C GLU A 145 60.64 18.13 -4.73
N SER A 146 60.01 19.01 -5.51
CA SER A 146 58.67 18.82 -6.10
C SER A 146 58.52 17.51 -6.91
N LYS A 147 59.63 16.84 -7.21
CA LYS A 147 59.70 15.51 -7.86
C LYS A 147 59.53 14.33 -6.89
N LYS A 148 59.58 14.52 -5.57
CA LYS A 148 59.39 13.48 -4.54
C LYS A 148 57.92 13.13 -4.30
N LYS A 149 57.17 12.88 -5.39
CA LYS A 149 55.73 12.59 -5.36
C LYS A 149 55.34 11.44 -4.42
N ALA A 150 56.22 10.45 -4.28
CA ALA A 150 56.01 9.30 -3.40
C ALA A 150 56.01 9.69 -1.91
N GLU A 151 56.88 10.61 -1.50
CA GLU A 151 57.01 11.07 -0.11
C GLU A 151 55.84 11.99 0.25
N ILE A 152 55.50 12.92 -0.65
CA ILE A 152 54.30 13.79 -0.50
C ILE A 152 53.05 12.94 -0.37
N ALA A 153 52.85 11.96 -1.26
CA ALA A 153 51.71 11.07 -1.20
C ALA A 153 51.68 10.22 0.08
N ALA A 154 52.84 9.81 0.61
CA ALA A 154 52.91 9.07 1.87
C ALA A 154 52.54 9.95 3.08
N ALA A 155 53.00 11.20 3.13
CA ALA A 155 52.65 12.16 4.17
C ALA A 155 51.16 12.53 4.12
N THR A 156 50.62 12.81 2.93
CA THR A 156 49.18 13.04 2.74
C THR A 156 48.34 11.83 3.15
N ARG A 157 48.76 10.61 2.82
CA ARG A 157 48.05 9.39 3.29
C ARG A 157 48.03 9.29 4.80
N ARG A 158 49.18 9.48 5.47
CA ARG A 158 49.24 9.46 6.95
C ARG A 158 48.36 10.53 7.58
N TYR A 159 48.29 11.73 6.97
CA TYR A 159 47.41 12.80 7.42
C TYR A 159 45.93 12.40 7.33
N ILE A 160 45.50 11.88 6.18
CA ILE A 160 44.12 11.42 5.95
C ILE A 160 43.75 10.22 6.83
N GLU A 161 44.71 9.31 7.06
CA GLU A 161 44.54 8.14 7.93
C GLU A 161 44.51 8.49 9.42
N SER A 162 44.87 9.72 9.81
CA SER A 162 44.80 10.14 11.20
C SER A 162 43.35 10.23 11.68
N GLN A 163 43.08 9.73 12.88
CA GLN A 163 41.73 9.62 13.41
C GLN A 163 41.02 10.99 13.53
N ALA A 164 41.77 12.07 13.81
CA ALA A 164 41.23 13.42 13.91
C ALA A 164 40.77 13.97 12.55
N VAL A 165 41.63 13.84 11.52
CA VAL A 165 41.33 14.32 10.16
C VAL A 165 40.22 13.48 9.54
N PHE A 166 40.22 12.16 9.74
CA PHE A 166 39.15 11.30 9.26
C PHE A 166 37.78 11.69 9.85
N LYS A 167 37.71 12.01 11.15
CA LYS A 167 36.49 12.52 11.79
C LYS A 167 36.04 13.86 11.17
N GLN A 168 36.97 14.77 10.93
CA GLN A 168 36.68 16.08 10.33
C GLN A 168 36.23 15.95 8.86
N MET A 169 36.86 15.07 8.07
CA MET A 169 36.45 14.76 6.70
C MET A 169 35.05 14.13 6.65
N LYS A 170 34.73 13.24 7.60
CA LYS A 170 33.40 12.63 7.73
C LYS A 170 32.34 13.68 8.08
N ALA A 171 32.64 14.60 9.00
CA ALA A 171 31.74 15.71 9.33
C ALA A 171 31.50 16.62 8.11
N CYS A 172 32.57 17.02 7.41
CA CYS A 172 32.50 17.82 6.19
C CYS A 172 31.68 17.13 5.09
N ALA A 173 31.86 15.82 4.89
CA ALA A 173 31.12 15.04 3.91
C ALA A 173 29.63 14.96 4.25
N ASN A 174 29.29 14.77 5.53
CA ASN A 174 27.91 14.76 6.01
C ASN A 174 27.22 16.12 5.80
N ASP A 175 27.91 17.23 6.03
CA ASP A 175 27.37 18.58 5.84
C ASP A 175 27.23 18.95 4.35
N LEU A 176 28.15 18.49 3.50
CA LEU A 176 28.06 18.64 2.04
C LEU A 176 26.92 17.80 1.44
N ALA A 177 26.68 16.62 2.01
CA ALA A 177 25.64 15.68 1.57
C ALA A 177 24.21 16.17 1.87
N LEU A 178 24.05 17.10 2.82
CA LEU A 178 22.80 17.65 3.36
C LEU A 178 21.57 16.74 3.26
N HIS A 179 21.28 16.04 4.36
CA HIS A 179 20.02 15.34 4.57
C HIS A 179 19.62 14.44 3.39
N GLU A 180 20.58 13.96 2.62
CA GLU A 180 20.39 12.78 1.81
C GLU A 180 21.01 11.64 2.59
N TYR A 181 20.19 10.68 2.96
CA TYR A 181 20.67 9.47 3.56
C TYR A 181 21.50 8.69 2.53
N PHE A 182 22.80 8.56 2.81
CA PHE A 182 23.76 7.77 2.04
C PHE A 182 24.23 6.54 2.83
N GLY A 183 23.29 5.76 3.36
CA GLY A 183 23.58 4.52 4.06
C GLY A 183 22.95 3.28 3.41
N PRO A 184 23.20 2.09 3.98
CA PRO A 184 22.77 0.82 3.39
C PRO A 184 21.24 0.67 3.39
N TYR A 185 20.53 1.18 4.39
CA TYR A 185 19.06 1.06 4.54
C TYR A 185 18.18 1.82 3.55
N ARG A 186 18.73 2.29 2.41
CA ARG A 186 18.00 3.17 1.48
C ARG A 186 16.93 2.40 0.69
N THR A 187 15.67 2.83 0.77
CA THR A 187 14.58 2.21 -0.02
C THR A 187 14.05 3.12 -1.14
N PRO A 188 13.54 2.57 -2.26
CA PRO A 188 12.84 3.36 -3.27
C PRO A 188 11.59 4.02 -2.67
N PHE A 189 11.43 5.33 -2.87
CA PHE A 189 10.25 6.07 -2.41
C PHE A 189 9.02 5.75 -3.26
N SER A 190 7.88 5.49 -2.63
CA SER A 190 6.59 5.25 -3.30
C SER A 190 5.43 5.74 -2.46
N LEU A 191 4.46 6.38 -3.11
CA LEU A 191 3.14 6.70 -2.57
C LEU A 191 2.02 5.94 -3.32
N GLN A 192 2.37 4.81 -3.94
CA GLN A 192 1.42 4.01 -4.70
C GLN A 192 0.24 3.58 -3.82
N GLY A 193 -0.99 3.81 -4.29
CA GLY A 193 -2.22 3.49 -3.55
C GLY A 193 -2.78 4.63 -2.70
N MET A 194 -2.15 5.82 -2.72
CA MET A 194 -2.59 6.99 -1.96
C MET A 194 -3.38 7.99 -2.80
N PRO A 195 -4.47 8.57 -2.26
CA PRO A 195 -5.14 9.69 -2.90
C PRO A 195 -4.25 10.93 -2.78
N ILE A 196 -3.58 11.34 -3.85
CA ILE A 196 -2.78 12.56 -3.91
C ILE A 196 -3.53 13.57 -4.77
N SER A 197 -3.63 14.82 -4.30
CA SER A 197 -4.22 15.89 -5.08
C SER A 197 -3.16 16.75 -5.76
N ASP A 198 -3.25 16.90 -7.08
CA ASP A 198 -2.47 17.87 -7.87
C ASP A 198 -2.78 19.35 -7.54
N ASN A 199 -3.88 19.56 -6.81
CA ASN A 199 -4.35 20.87 -6.35
C ASN A 199 -4.04 21.14 -4.88
N PHE A 200 -3.18 20.33 -4.25
CA PHE A 200 -2.73 20.59 -2.89
C PHE A 200 -2.05 21.97 -2.80
N VAL A 201 -2.41 22.73 -1.76
CA VAL A 201 -1.78 24.01 -1.42
C VAL A 201 -1.01 23.82 -0.13
N ASP A 202 0.23 24.28 -0.13
CA ASP A 202 1.15 24.15 0.99
C ASP A 202 0.60 24.78 2.28
N ARG A 203 0.94 24.19 3.42
CA ARG A 203 0.66 24.72 4.75
C ARG A 203 1.98 24.92 5.51
N PRO A 204 2.69 26.04 5.28
CA PRO A 204 4.04 26.21 5.79
C PRO A 204 4.16 26.14 7.31
N SER A 205 3.15 26.65 8.04
CA SER A 205 3.13 26.56 9.52
C SER A 205 3.04 25.12 10.00
N ASP A 206 2.08 24.37 9.45
CA ASP A 206 1.80 23.00 9.86
C ASP A 206 2.95 22.06 9.39
N ALA A 207 3.51 22.32 8.20
CA ALA A 207 4.69 21.63 7.69
C ALA A 207 5.92 21.88 8.59
N ALA A 208 6.14 23.12 9.04
CA ALA A 208 7.25 23.44 9.94
C ALA A 208 7.15 22.73 11.30
N VAL A 209 5.92 22.46 11.78
CA VAL A 209 5.71 21.61 12.96
C VAL A 209 6.16 20.18 12.66
N LEU A 210 5.67 19.58 11.57
CA LEU A 210 6.09 18.22 11.20
C LEU A 210 7.61 18.13 11.04
N GLU A 211 8.24 19.13 10.43
CA GLU A 211 9.69 19.22 10.27
C GLU A 211 10.42 19.26 11.61
N ARG A 212 9.94 20.06 12.56
CA ARG A 212 10.54 20.17 13.90
C ARG A 212 10.52 18.84 14.65
N HIS A 213 9.42 18.09 14.56
CA HIS A 213 9.22 16.87 15.34
C HIS A 213 9.73 15.60 14.66
N LEU A 214 9.70 15.52 13.32
CA LEU A 214 9.98 14.27 12.59
C LEU A 214 11.34 14.22 11.90
N LEU A 215 11.97 15.36 11.56
CA LEU A 215 13.27 15.33 10.87
C LEU A 215 14.39 14.85 11.80
N PRO A 216 15.29 13.95 11.35
CA PRO A 216 16.56 13.61 12.00
C PRO A 216 17.32 14.85 12.49
N GLN A 217 17.65 14.91 13.80
CA GLN A 217 18.42 16.01 14.38
C GLN A 217 19.87 15.54 14.63
N PRO A 218 20.90 16.14 14.02
CA PRO A 218 22.28 15.63 14.06
C PRO A 218 22.97 15.67 15.44
N HIS A 219 22.45 16.44 16.40
CA HIS A 219 23.16 16.79 17.64
C HIS A 219 22.53 16.24 18.92
N LEU A 220 21.45 15.46 18.81
CA LEU A 220 20.81 14.80 19.96
C LEU A 220 21.13 13.30 19.91
N PRO A 221 21.28 12.63 21.07
CA PRO A 221 21.31 11.17 21.11
C PRO A 221 20.04 10.66 20.40
N GLN A 222 20.20 9.95 19.27
CA GLN A 222 19.12 9.39 18.45
C GLN A 222 18.40 8.22 19.14
N THR A 223 18.25 8.25 20.46
CA THR A 223 17.78 7.15 21.31
C THR A 223 16.30 7.27 21.69
N ARG A 224 15.51 8.12 21.01
CA ARG A 224 14.06 8.22 21.29
C ARG A 224 13.24 8.34 20.01
N GLN A 225 12.29 7.42 19.87
CA GLN A 225 11.33 7.36 18.77
C GLN A 225 10.48 8.63 18.78
N ARG A 226 10.34 9.22 17.60
CA ARG A 226 9.58 10.45 17.40
C ARG A 226 8.22 10.09 16.85
N VAL A 227 7.27 9.86 17.73
CA VAL A 227 5.87 9.65 17.36
C VAL A 227 5.16 11.01 17.33
N PHE A 228 4.62 11.37 16.17
CA PHE A 228 3.83 12.57 15.98
C PHE A 228 2.41 12.20 15.52
N VAL A 229 1.41 12.62 16.28
CA VAL A 229 -0.01 12.35 16.00
C VAL A 229 -0.66 13.61 15.43
N LEU A 230 -0.93 13.58 14.13
CA LEU A 230 -1.67 14.61 13.43
C LEU A 230 -3.16 14.24 13.42
N HIS A 231 -3.95 14.87 14.27
CA HIS A 231 -5.37 14.58 14.39
C HIS A 231 -6.24 15.75 13.93
N GLY A 232 -7.51 15.49 13.58
CA GLY A 232 -8.43 16.54 13.15
C GLY A 232 -9.61 16.03 12.34
N LEU A 233 -10.45 16.94 11.85
CA LEU A 233 -11.68 16.61 11.11
C LEU A 233 -11.39 15.83 9.81
N GLY A 234 -12.38 15.09 9.31
CA GLY A 234 -12.28 14.48 7.98
C GLY A 234 -12.22 15.54 6.87
N GLY A 235 -11.41 15.33 5.84
CA GLY A 235 -11.26 16.31 4.76
C GLY A 235 -10.52 17.60 5.15
N ILE A 236 -9.97 17.70 6.37
CA ILE A 236 -9.17 18.85 6.82
C ILE A 236 -7.76 18.90 6.18
N GLY A 237 -7.35 17.86 5.44
CA GLY A 237 -6.08 17.83 4.69
C GLY A 237 -4.94 17.04 5.33
N LYS A 238 -5.17 16.26 6.40
CA LYS A 238 -4.12 15.47 7.10
C LYS A 238 -3.31 14.57 6.16
N THR A 239 -4.00 13.72 5.39
CA THR A 239 -3.38 12.79 4.44
C THR A 239 -2.55 13.53 3.38
N GLN A 240 -3.03 14.68 2.88
CA GLN A 240 -2.29 15.47 1.90
C GLN A 240 -1.05 16.13 2.51
N LEU A 241 -1.15 16.66 3.73
CA LEU A 241 -0.02 17.26 4.46
C LEU A 241 1.06 16.20 4.77
N ALA A 242 0.66 15.02 5.22
CA ALA A 242 1.57 13.90 5.46
C ALA A 242 2.26 13.42 4.17
N ALA A 243 1.51 13.31 3.06
CA ALA A 243 2.07 12.92 1.76
C ALA A 243 3.05 13.95 1.20
N ASP A 244 2.74 15.24 1.36
CA ASP A 244 3.62 16.34 0.97
C ASP A 244 4.89 16.38 1.82
N PHE A 245 4.79 16.25 3.15
CA PHE A 245 5.94 16.13 4.05
C PHE A 245 6.85 14.97 3.64
N ALA A 246 6.28 13.77 3.48
CA ALA A 246 7.01 12.58 3.05
C ALA A 246 7.70 12.78 1.69
N ARG A 247 7.03 13.43 0.72
CA ARG A 247 7.58 13.69 -0.62
C ARG A 247 8.74 14.69 -0.58
N ARG A 248 8.64 15.78 0.19
CA ARG A 248 9.67 16.82 0.31
C ARG A 248 10.93 16.30 0.98
N HIS A 249 10.75 15.49 2.03
CA HIS A 249 11.83 15.05 2.92
C HIS A 249 12.25 13.59 2.70
N LYS A 250 11.76 12.92 1.65
CA LYS A 250 12.12 11.52 1.32
C LYS A 250 13.62 11.25 1.23
N ALA A 251 14.40 12.27 0.89
CA ALA A 251 15.84 12.17 0.75
C ALA A 251 16.51 12.04 2.14
N THR A 252 15.90 12.63 3.17
CA THR A 252 16.41 12.73 4.55
C THR A 252 16.25 11.49 5.35
N PHE A 253 15.26 10.66 5.00
CA PHE A 253 15.05 9.39 5.67
C PHE A 253 15.78 8.26 4.94
N SER A 254 16.21 7.25 5.70
CA SER A 254 16.74 6.00 5.14
C SER A 254 15.66 5.29 4.33
N SER A 255 14.46 5.23 4.90
CA SER A 255 13.30 4.64 4.27
C SER A 255 12.04 5.41 4.63
N VAL A 256 11.09 5.46 3.71
CA VAL A 256 9.76 6.04 3.94
C VAL A 256 8.71 5.00 3.59
N PHE A 257 7.99 4.50 4.58
CA PHE A 257 6.90 3.55 4.39
C PHE A 257 5.57 4.17 4.77
N TRP A 258 4.58 3.96 3.90
CA TRP A 258 3.22 4.42 4.11
C TRP A 258 2.33 3.22 4.40
N LEU A 259 1.61 3.28 5.50
CA LEU A 259 0.83 2.19 6.07
C LEU A 259 -0.64 2.60 6.17
N ASP A 260 -1.52 1.75 5.66
CA ASP A 260 -2.96 1.97 5.71
C ASP A 260 -3.52 1.59 7.09
N GLY A 261 -3.80 2.59 7.90
CA GLY A 261 -4.20 2.47 9.30
C GLY A 261 -5.67 2.13 9.57
N ARG A 262 -6.51 1.91 8.55
CA ARG A 262 -7.98 1.82 8.76
C ARG A 262 -8.48 0.54 9.42
N SER A 263 -7.71 -0.55 9.32
CA SER A 263 -7.95 -1.80 10.03
C SER A 263 -6.65 -2.59 10.20
N GLU A 264 -6.65 -3.58 11.08
CA GLU A 264 -5.47 -4.41 11.34
C GLU A 264 -4.94 -5.09 10.07
N ASP A 265 -5.84 -5.74 9.32
CA ASP A 265 -5.49 -6.43 8.07
C ASP A 265 -4.81 -5.49 7.06
N ARG A 266 -5.27 -4.23 6.99
CA ARG A 266 -4.73 -3.23 6.05
C ARG A 266 -3.33 -2.78 6.46
N VAL A 267 -3.08 -2.60 7.76
CA VAL A 267 -1.74 -2.29 8.27
C VAL A 267 -0.80 -3.45 7.99
N ARG A 268 -1.21 -4.67 8.32
CA ARG A 268 -0.42 -5.89 8.11
C ARG A 268 -0.05 -6.06 6.64
N GLN A 269 -1.02 -5.95 5.73
CA GLN A 269 -0.78 -6.00 4.27
C GLN A 269 0.15 -4.86 3.79
N SER A 270 0.05 -3.67 4.38
CA SER A 270 0.91 -2.54 4.01
C SER A 270 2.36 -2.78 4.40
N PHE A 271 2.63 -3.32 5.60
CA PHE A 271 3.98 -3.74 6.02
C PHE A 271 4.57 -4.79 5.09
N ALA A 272 3.79 -5.83 4.82
CA ALA A 272 4.14 -6.86 3.85
C ALA A 272 4.55 -6.29 2.48
N SER A 273 3.77 -5.33 1.97
CA SER A 273 4.06 -4.68 0.70
C SER A 273 5.35 -3.85 0.71
N CYS A 274 5.88 -3.49 1.88
CA CYS A 274 7.13 -2.76 2.03
C CYS A 274 8.36 -3.67 1.95
N ALA A 275 8.24 -4.97 2.27
CA ALA A 275 9.36 -5.92 2.28
C ALA A 275 10.11 -5.96 0.93
N LYS A 276 9.37 -5.96 -0.19
CA LYS A 276 9.96 -5.92 -1.55
C LYS A 276 10.83 -4.70 -1.84
N ARG A 277 10.69 -3.62 -1.07
CA ARG A 277 11.42 -2.33 -1.23
C ARG A 277 12.69 -2.25 -0.37
N ILE A 278 12.82 -3.06 0.69
CA ILE A 278 14.05 -3.17 1.49
C ILE A 278 15.19 -3.63 0.56
N PRO A 279 16.48 -3.26 0.71
CA PRO A 279 17.56 -3.71 -0.17
C PRO A 279 17.91 -5.21 -0.02
N GLN A 280 18.52 -5.80 -1.06
CA GLN A 280 18.79 -7.25 -1.09
C GLN A 280 19.82 -7.62 -0.01
N GLY A 281 19.60 -8.75 0.67
CA GLY A 281 20.48 -9.22 1.74
C GLY A 281 20.30 -8.53 3.09
N GLN A 282 19.35 -7.59 3.24
CA GLN A 282 19.07 -6.95 4.54
C GLN A 282 17.90 -7.57 5.30
N ILE A 283 17.01 -8.29 4.60
CA ILE A 283 16.02 -9.19 5.18
C ILE A 283 16.10 -10.53 4.44
N PRO A 284 15.61 -11.64 5.02
CA PRO A 284 15.57 -12.93 4.34
C PRO A 284 14.88 -12.85 2.96
N ASP A 285 15.49 -13.44 1.93
CA ASP A 285 14.94 -13.42 0.56
C ASP A 285 13.55 -14.07 0.48
N ARG A 286 13.27 -15.03 1.38
CA ARG A 286 11.93 -15.63 1.56
C ARG A 286 10.86 -14.58 1.85
N SER A 287 11.18 -13.57 2.66
CA SER A 287 10.24 -12.54 3.11
C SER A 287 10.19 -11.36 2.14
N ARG A 288 11.31 -11.06 1.47
CA ARG A 288 11.39 -10.01 0.46
C ARG A 288 10.60 -10.37 -0.82
N ASN A 289 10.72 -11.62 -1.25
CA ASN A 289 10.09 -12.13 -2.47
C ASN A 289 8.77 -12.85 -2.19
N MET A 290 8.45 -13.09 -0.91
CA MET A 290 7.13 -13.54 -0.50
C MET A 290 6.08 -12.58 -1.03
N VAL A 291 5.06 -13.14 -1.67
CA VAL A 291 3.74 -12.55 -1.56
C VAL A 291 3.23 -13.15 -0.25
N PRO A 292 3.26 -12.42 0.89
CA PRO A 292 2.84 -12.98 2.14
C PRO A 292 1.39 -13.25 2.03
N SER A 293 1.12 -14.46 2.42
CA SER A 293 -0.02 -15.07 1.90
C SER A 293 -0.77 -15.54 3.16
N SER A 294 -0.15 -16.29 4.10
CA SER A 294 -0.82 -16.73 5.34
C SER A 294 -0.62 -15.65 6.39
N GLU A 295 -1.33 -15.72 7.50
CA GLU A 295 -1.12 -14.82 8.60
C GLU A 295 0.24 -15.05 9.22
N ASP A 296 0.75 -16.28 9.17
CA ASP A 296 2.08 -16.60 9.64
C ASP A 296 3.15 -16.13 8.67
N ASP A 297 2.94 -16.25 7.36
CA ASP A 297 3.81 -15.64 6.35
C ASP A 297 3.80 -14.12 6.51
N LEU A 298 2.61 -13.55 6.70
CA LEU A 298 2.42 -12.13 6.91
C LEU A 298 3.09 -11.70 8.22
N ASN A 299 2.99 -12.48 9.28
CA ASN A 299 3.65 -12.24 10.56
C ASN A 299 5.17 -12.37 10.44
N VAL A 300 5.69 -13.35 9.70
CA VAL A 300 7.12 -13.53 9.44
C VAL A 300 7.64 -12.35 8.64
N VAL A 301 6.94 -11.95 7.57
CA VAL A 301 7.33 -10.78 6.76
C VAL A 301 7.26 -9.51 7.60
N ILE A 302 6.21 -9.31 8.40
CA ILE A 302 6.07 -8.16 9.30
C ILE A 302 7.19 -8.18 10.34
N ALA A 303 7.47 -9.32 10.96
CA ALA A 303 8.53 -9.48 11.95
C ALA A 303 9.89 -9.14 11.35
N ASP A 304 10.22 -9.68 10.16
CA ASP A 304 11.48 -9.39 9.47
C ASP A 304 11.59 -7.90 9.11
N VAL A 305 10.51 -7.25 8.66
CA VAL A 305 10.48 -5.81 8.38
C VAL A 305 10.64 -4.99 9.67
N MET A 306 9.96 -5.38 10.75
CA MET A 306 10.00 -4.69 12.03
C MET A 306 11.38 -4.85 12.69
N GLU A 307 11.99 -6.03 12.63
CA GLU A 307 13.35 -6.30 13.09
C GLU A 307 14.37 -5.50 12.28
N TRP A 308 14.20 -5.43 10.95
CA TRP A 308 15.03 -4.59 10.08
C TRP A 308 14.93 -3.10 10.43
N LEU A 309 13.72 -2.60 10.75
CA LEU A 309 13.52 -1.23 11.23
C LEU A 309 14.09 -1.02 12.64
N ALA A 310 14.18 -2.07 13.45
CA ALA A 310 14.69 -2.01 14.81
C ALA A 310 16.21 -2.18 14.93
N GLN A 311 16.93 -2.33 13.81
CA GLN A 311 18.39 -2.43 13.83
C GLN A 311 19.01 -1.17 14.44
N PRO A 312 19.98 -1.29 15.37
CA PRO A 312 20.54 -0.14 16.09
C PRO A 312 21.19 0.94 15.21
N ASP A 313 21.59 0.60 13.98
CA ASP A 313 22.17 1.48 12.97
C ASP A 313 21.17 1.94 11.89
N ASN A 314 19.91 1.50 11.95
CA ASN A 314 18.81 1.95 11.09
C ASN A 314 17.90 2.95 11.82
N VAL A 315 18.42 4.14 12.11
CA VAL A 315 17.76 5.12 13.00
C VAL A 315 16.95 6.22 12.29
N ASP A 316 17.14 6.37 10.98
CA ASP A 316 16.64 7.52 10.20
C ASP A 316 15.44 7.17 9.31
N TRP A 317 14.62 6.18 9.63
CA TRP A 317 13.42 5.85 8.85
C TRP A 317 12.18 6.67 9.24
N LEU A 318 11.19 6.71 8.34
CA LEU A 318 9.86 7.29 8.55
C LEU A 318 8.75 6.27 8.27
N LEU A 319 7.90 6.01 9.26
CA LEU A 319 6.62 5.31 9.09
C LEU A 319 5.46 6.30 9.10
N VAL A 320 4.58 6.25 8.10
CA VAL A 320 3.35 7.05 8.06
C VAL A 320 2.14 6.14 8.16
N PHE A 321 1.43 6.15 9.30
CA PHE A 321 0.16 5.46 9.49
C PHE A 321 -0.99 6.39 9.14
N ASP A 322 -1.70 6.14 8.04
CA ASP A 322 -2.76 7.02 7.56
C ASP A 322 -4.17 6.49 7.88
N ASN A 323 -5.05 7.35 8.39
CA ASN A 323 -6.45 7.08 8.74
C ASN A 323 -6.65 6.02 9.84
N VAL A 324 -5.91 6.13 10.95
CA VAL A 324 -6.10 5.30 12.15
C VAL A 324 -7.36 5.76 12.89
N ASP A 325 -8.54 5.46 12.34
CA ASP A 325 -9.84 5.96 12.80
C ASP A 325 -10.64 4.92 13.62
N GLN A 326 -10.12 3.70 13.79
CA GLN A 326 -10.68 2.62 14.62
C GLN A 326 -9.61 2.14 15.60
N ASP A 327 -9.90 2.09 16.90
CA ASP A 327 -8.92 1.64 17.91
C ASP A 327 -9.60 0.74 18.97
N HIS A 328 -8.84 -0.26 19.42
CA HIS A 328 -9.22 -1.46 20.17
C HIS A 328 -10.04 -1.19 21.43
N GLU A 329 -9.92 -0.02 22.05
CA GLU A 329 -10.72 0.38 23.22
C GLU A 329 -12.19 0.71 22.89
N GLN A 330 -12.57 0.81 21.61
CA GLN A 330 -13.99 0.80 21.19
C GLN A 330 -14.43 -0.65 20.93
N GLY A 331 -14.79 -1.36 21.99
CA GLY A 331 -15.25 -2.75 21.91
C GLY A 331 -16.37 -2.93 20.87
N GLY A 332 -16.20 -3.90 19.98
CA GLY A 332 -17.26 -4.43 19.12
C GLY A 332 -17.28 -4.01 17.65
N ALA A 333 -16.33 -3.21 17.14
CA ALA A 333 -16.21 -2.94 15.71
C ALA A 333 -15.22 -3.90 15.03
N THR A 334 -15.66 -4.63 14.01
CA THR A 334 -14.81 -5.45 13.15
C THR A 334 -13.69 -4.59 12.53
N GLY A 335 -12.43 -4.85 12.88
CA GLY A 335 -11.25 -4.17 12.33
C GLY A 335 -10.48 -3.22 13.26
N ALA A 336 -10.93 -3.00 14.50
CA ALA A 336 -10.20 -2.19 15.49
C ALA A 336 -8.96 -2.92 16.04
N TYR A 337 -7.83 -2.21 16.19
CA TYR A 337 -6.55 -2.79 16.65
C TYR A 337 -5.74 -1.79 17.48
N ASP A 338 -4.75 -2.30 18.21
CA ASP A 338 -3.78 -1.48 18.94
C ASP A 338 -2.57 -1.19 18.06
N ILE A 339 -2.45 0.07 17.63
CA ILE A 339 -1.33 0.54 16.79
C ILE A 339 0.03 0.38 17.47
N ARG A 340 0.09 0.32 18.80
CA ARG A 340 1.34 0.14 19.56
C ARG A 340 2.08 -1.15 19.20
N LYS A 341 1.34 -2.19 18.77
CA LYS A 341 1.91 -3.46 18.29
C LYS A 341 2.75 -3.31 17.01
N TYR A 342 2.57 -2.21 16.29
CA TYR A 342 3.17 -1.95 14.98
C TYR A 342 4.23 -0.84 15.03
N LEU A 343 4.69 -0.46 16.23
CA LEU A 343 5.83 0.45 16.41
C LEU A 343 7.12 -0.40 16.57
N PRO A 344 8.08 -0.35 15.63
CA PRO A 344 9.15 -1.35 15.55
C PRO A 344 10.26 -1.20 16.60
N ALA A 345 10.53 0.03 17.04
CA ALA A 345 11.73 0.34 17.82
C ALA A 345 11.56 1.55 18.74
N ASP A 346 12.57 1.82 19.54
CA ASP A 346 12.70 3.02 20.38
C ASP A 346 13.39 4.20 19.66
N HIS A 347 13.59 4.10 18.35
CA HIS A 347 14.13 5.13 17.46
C HIS A 347 13.29 5.26 16.17
N GLY A 348 13.73 6.10 15.23
CA GLY A 348 13.00 6.40 14.01
C GLY A 348 11.88 7.44 14.18
N SER A 349 11.21 7.76 13.08
CA SER A 349 10.14 8.75 13.03
C SER A 349 8.82 8.10 12.62
N VAL A 350 7.74 8.41 13.33
CA VAL A 350 6.40 7.86 13.09
C VAL A 350 5.40 9.02 13.00
N LEU A 351 4.68 9.10 11.90
CA LEU A 351 3.58 10.05 11.69
C LEU A 351 2.25 9.31 11.63
N ILE A 352 1.31 9.65 12.50
CA ILE A 352 -0.02 9.05 12.55
C ILE A 352 -1.07 10.08 12.14
N THR A 353 -1.90 9.79 11.14
CA THR A 353 -3.08 10.62 10.81
C THR A 353 -4.35 9.97 11.34
N THR A 354 -5.16 10.74 12.08
CA THR A 354 -6.35 10.18 12.75
C THR A 354 -7.46 11.22 12.99
N ARG A 355 -8.66 10.76 13.28
CA ARG A 355 -9.76 11.55 13.88
C ARG A 355 -9.87 11.35 15.40
N LEU A 356 -9.17 10.37 15.95
CA LEU A 356 -9.28 9.97 17.34
C LEU A 356 -8.36 10.83 18.21
N LEU A 357 -8.97 11.70 19.03
CA LEU A 357 -8.25 12.55 19.99
C LEU A 357 -7.39 11.72 20.97
N ARG A 358 -7.87 10.54 21.38
CA ARG A 358 -7.19 9.70 22.37
C ARG A 358 -5.80 9.20 21.93
N LEU A 359 -5.51 9.16 20.63
CA LEU A 359 -4.21 8.71 20.15
C LEU A 359 -3.09 9.71 20.45
N GLU A 360 -3.41 10.94 20.88
CA GLU A 360 -2.44 11.92 21.40
C GLU A 360 -1.53 11.33 22.50
N GLN A 361 -2.00 10.33 23.26
CA GLN A 361 -1.20 9.69 24.31
C GLN A 361 0.04 8.93 23.80
N LEU A 362 0.16 8.69 22.49
CA LEU A 362 1.27 7.94 21.89
C LEU A 362 2.54 8.78 21.69
N GLY A 363 2.45 10.12 21.72
CA GLY A 363 3.60 10.98 21.45
C GLY A 363 3.24 12.45 21.39
N ASP A 364 4.09 13.24 20.70
CA ASP A 364 3.75 14.63 20.40
C ASP A 364 2.53 14.65 19.48
N ALA A 365 1.66 15.66 19.62
CA ALA A 365 0.45 15.71 18.83
C ALA A 365 0.03 17.13 18.51
N GLU A 366 -0.61 17.30 17.36
CA GLU A 366 -1.25 18.55 17.01
C GLU A 366 -2.58 18.34 16.29
N LYS A 367 -3.57 19.13 16.72
CA LYS A 367 -4.85 19.24 16.05
C LYS A 367 -4.66 20.08 14.80
N LEU A 368 -4.77 19.47 13.62
CA LEU A 368 -4.75 20.18 12.36
C LEU A 368 -5.99 21.09 12.28
N LYS A 369 -5.74 22.40 12.31
CA LYS A 369 -6.80 23.43 12.32
C LYS A 369 -7.33 23.69 10.92
N LYS A 370 -8.47 24.39 10.89
CA LYS A 370 -9.01 25.06 9.70
C LYS A 370 -7.96 26.02 9.14
N VAL A 371 -7.94 26.20 7.83
CA VAL A 371 -7.02 27.13 7.19
C VAL A 371 -7.44 28.58 7.47
N ASP A 372 -6.44 29.45 7.56
CA ASP A 372 -6.68 30.89 7.63
C ASP A 372 -7.24 31.44 6.31
N GLU A 373 -7.56 32.73 6.29
CA GLU A 373 -8.11 33.42 5.13
C GLU A 373 -7.18 33.36 3.91
N LYS A 374 -5.86 33.50 4.14
CA LYS A 374 -4.85 33.51 3.07
C LYS A 374 -4.77 32.16 2.37
N LEU A 375 -4.70 31.08 3.14
CA LEU A 375 -4.69 29.72 2.62
C LEU A 375 -6.05 29.32 2.05
N SER A 376 -7.15 29.77 2.65
CA SER A 376 -8.50 29.57 2.10
C SER A 376 -8.62 30.15 0.69
N LYS A 377 -8.18 31.39 0.50
CA LYS A 377 -8.10 32.04 -0.81
C LYS A 377 -7.25 31.24 -1.80
N ALA A 378 -6.05 30.82 -1.39
CA ALA A 378 -5.13 30.08 -2.27
C ALA A 378 -5.70 28.72 -2.72
N ILE A 379 -6.29 27.96 -1.78
CA ILE A 379 -6.97 26.68 -2.08
C ILE A 379 -8.13 26.93 -3.04
N PHE A 380 -8.99 27.89 -2.72
CA PHE A 380 -10.15 28.20 -3.55
C PHE A 380 -9.74 28.61 -4.98
N GLN A 381 -8.77 29.51 -5.13
CA GLN A 381 -8.25 29.95 -6.44
C GLN A 381 -7.67 28.79 -7.26
N ARG A 382 -6.94 27.87 -6.61
CA ARG A 382 -6.37 26.68 -7.27
C ARG A 382 -7.46 25.79 -7.87
N TRP A 383 -8.55 25.58 -7.12
CA TRP A 383 -9.67 24.74 -7.56
C TRP A 383 -10.58 25.46 -8.58
N CYS A 384 -10.86 26.74 -8.36
CA CYS A 384 -11.66 27.58 -9.25
C CYS A 384 -10.93 27.88 -10.58
N ARG A 385 -9.59 27.79 -10.60
CA ARG A 385 -8.72 28.23 -11.73
C ARG A 385 -8.96 29.68 -12.15
N ALA A 386 -9.37 30.51 -11.19
CA ALA A 386 -9.63 31.93 -11.38
C ALA A 386 -9.13 32.72 -10.16
N GLU A 387 -8.85 34.00 -10.35
CA GLU A 387 -8.41 34.87 -9.27
C GLU A 387 -9.60 35.34 -8.43
N LEU A 388 -9.61 34.97 -7.15
CA LEU A 388 -10.53 35.48 -6.15
C LEU A 388 -10.15 36.90 -5.73
N VAL A 389 -11.04 37.86 -5.99
CA VAL A 389 -11.00 39.20 -5.41
C VAL A 389 -11.57 39.14 -3.99
N MET A 390 -10.88 39.77 -3.03
CA MET A 390 -11.31 39.79 -1.62
C MET A 390 -12.21 41.02 -1.37
N ASP A 391 -13.29 41.10 -2.12
CA ASP A 391 -14.39 42.04 -1.89
C ASP A 391 -15.38 41.47 -0.86
N GLU A 392 -16.47 42.19 -0.59
CA GLU A 392 -17.49 41.77 0.39
C GLU A 392 -18.04 40.36 0.08
N VAL A 393 -18.19 40.03 -1.20
CA VAL A 393 -18.67 38.72 -1.67
C VAL A 393 -17.63 37.63 -1.44
N GLY A 394 -16.37 37.88 -1.80
CA GLY A 394 -15.26 36.93 -1.59
C GLY A 394 -15.04 36.62 -0.12
N ILE A 395 -15.08 37.65 0.75
CA ILE A 395 -14.99 37.49 2.21
C ILE A 395 -16.18 36.66 2.73
N ALA A 396 -17.40 36.98 2.29
CA ALA A 396 -18.59 36.23 2.69
C ALA A 396 -18.51 34.76 2.26
N LEU A 397 -18.05 34.47 1.05
CA LEU A 397 -17.88 33.11 0.55
C LEU A 397 -16.87 32.31 1.38
N LEU A 398 -15.67 32.84 1.60
CA LEU A 398 -14.66 32.14 2.40
C LEU A 398 -15.11 31.94 3.85
N GLY A 399 -15.86 32.90 4.40
CA GLY A 399 -16.49 32.78 5.71
C GLY A 399 -17.48 31.62 5.79
N LEU A 400 -18.35 31.45 4.79
CA LEU A 400 -19.31 30.34 4.71
C LEU A 400 -18.62 28.97 4.58
N LEU A 401 -17.46 28.92 3.92
CA LEU A 401 -16.69 27.68 3.73
C LEU A 401 -15.83 27.32 4.95
N ASP A 402 -15.73 28.21 5.93
CA ASP A 402 -15.24 27.97 7.29
C ASP A 402 -13.82 27.35 7.32
N GLY A 403 -12.98 27.73 6.36
CA GLY A 403 -11.60 27.27 6.26
C GLY A 403 -11.43 25.75 6.13
N LEU A 404 -12.44 25.04 5.61
CA LEU A 404 -12.39 23.60 5.39
C LEU A 404 -11.91 23.29 3.95
N PRO A 405 -10.73 22.67 3.75
CA PRO A 405 -10.18 22.42 2.41
C PRO A 405 -11.10 21.63 1.49
N LEU A 406 -11.80 20.63 2.00
CA LEU A 406 -12.75 19.86 1.20
C LEU A 406 -13.95 20.72 0.73
N ALA A 407 -14.48 21.59 1.58
CA ALA A 407 -15.56 22.51 1.21
C ALA A 407 -15.08 23.56 0.19
N LEU A 408 -13.89 24.11 0.41
CA LEU A 408 -13.22 25.04 -0.53
C LEU A 408 -13.00 24.40 -1.90
N ALA A 409 -12.52 23.16 -1.94
CA ALA A 409 -12.31 22.40 -3.17
C ALA A 409 -13.62 22.16 -3.92
N GLN A 410 -14.67 21.73 -3.22
CA GLN A 410 -16.00 21.48 -3.80
C GLN A 410 -16.65 22.76 -4.34
N ALA A 411 -16.60 23.86 -3.58
CA ALA A 411 -17.14 25.15 -4.01
C ALA A 411 -16.39 25.71 -5.23
N GLY A 412 -15.05 25.68 -5.20
CA GLY A 412 -14.22 26.12 -6.33
C GLY A 412 -14.44 25.26 -7.59
N ALA A 413 -14.57 23.94 -7.43
CA ALA A 413 -14.90 23.04 -8.53
C ALA A 413 -16.29 23.32 -9.12
N TYR A 414 -17.29 23.57 -8.27
CA TYR A 414 -18.64 23.92 -8.69
C TYR A 414 -18.68 25.22 -9.50
N ILE A 415 -18.09 26.29 -8.97
CA ILE A 415 -18.06 27.61 -9.62
C ILE A 415 -17.38 27.51 -10.99
N ARG A 416 -16.25 26.80 -11.06
CA ARG A 416 -15.55 26.54 -12.32
C ARG A 416 -16.41 25.78 -13.33
N GLU A 417 -17.14 24.76 -12.89
CA GLU A 417 -17.93 23.89 -13.77
C GLU A 417 -19.26 24.50 -14.22
N THR A 418 -19.80 25.44 -13.44
CA THR A 418 -21.06 26.12 -13.73
C THR A 418 -20.87 27.52 -14.32
N GLU A 419 -19.64 28.04 -14.30
CA GLU A 419 -19.29 29.42 -14.66
C GLU A 419 -20.12 30.46 -13.87
N LEU A 420 -20.62 30.05 -12.70
CA LEU A 420 -21.45 30.89 -11.84
C LEU A 420 -20.58 31.93 -11.13
N ASP A 421 -21.04 33.17 -11.05
CA ASP A 421 -20.34 34.18 -10.25
C ASP A 421 -20.44 33.86 -8.74
N MET A 422 -19.49 34.41 -7.96
CA MET A 422 -19.39 34.13 -6.52
C MET A 422 -20.58 34.65 -5.72
N ALA A 423 -21.18 35.77 -6.12
CA ALA A 423 -22.33 36.34 -5.41
C ALA A 423 -23.54 35.44 -5.56
N SER A 424 -23.74 34.90 -6.76
CA SER A 424 -24.75 33.91 -7.08
C SER A 424 -24.52 32.60 -6.31
N TYR A 425 -23.28 32.14 -6.20
CA TYR A 425 -22.96 30.96 -5.38
C TYR A 425 -23.22 31.19 -3.88
N VAL A 426 -22.86 32.37 -3.33
CA VAL A 426 -23.14 32.72 -1.93
C VAL A 426 -24.64 32.71 -1.63
N ARG A 427 -25.48 33.22 -2.54
CA ARG A 427 -26.94 33.14 -2.40
C ARG A 427 -27.41 31.68 -2.39
N LEU A 428 -26.98 30.89 -3.37
CA LEU A 428 -27.31 29.46 -3.45
C LEU A 428 -26.88 28.70 -2.20
N TYR A 429 -25.73 29.03 -1.63
CA TYR A 429 -25.24 28.44 -0.40
C TYR A 429 -26.16 28.72 0.78
N ARG A 430 -26.56 29.99 0.97
CA ARG A 430 -27.45 30.40 2.07
C ARG A 430 -28.83 29.75 1.94
N ASP A 431 -29.39 29.73 0.74
CA ASP A 431 -30.69 29.09 0.50
C ASP A 431 -30.61 27.58 0.84
N GLN A 432 -29.55 26.90 0.39
CA GLN A 432 -29.37 25.48 0.70
C GLN A 432 -29.11 25.21 2.18
N TRP A 433 -28.43 26.13 2.86
CA TRP A 433 -28.17 26.08 4.28
C TRP A 433 -29.47 26.14 5.09
N ASP A 434 -30.34 27.09 4.76
CA ASP A 434 -31.62 27.29 5.44
C ASP A 434 -32.55 26.08 5.23
N ASP A 435 -32.64 25.55 4.00
CA ASP A 435 -33.37 24.32 3.68
C ASP A 435 -32.94 23.13 4.58
N MET A 436 -31.63 23.01 4.83
CA MET A 436 -31.07 21.92 5.66
C MET A 436 -31.34 22.12 7.14
N ILE A 437 -31.41 23.37 7.61
CA ILE A 437 -31.78 23.68 9.01
C ILE A 437 -33.25 23.37 9.24
N GLU A 438 -34.13 23.73 8.30
CA GLU A 438 -35.58 23.55 8.44
C GLU A 438 -36.01 22.07 8.38
N SER A 439 -35.25 21.22 7.67
CA SER A 439 -35.58 19.80 7.45
C SER A 439 -35.12 18.85 8.56
N GLU A 440 -34.33 19.29 9.54
CA GLU A 440 -33.77 18.41 10.57
C GLU A 440 -34.66 18.20 11.79
N LYS A 441 -35.37 17.06 11.79
CA LYS A 441 -35.78 16.32 12.99
C LYS A 441 -34.89 15.07 13.11
N THR A 442 -33.93 15.08 14.04
CA THR A 442 -33.06 13.97 14.53
C THR A 442 -31.66 13.75 13.91
N GLY A 443 -30.62 13.86 14.76
CA GLY A 443 -29.37 13.08 14.79
C GLY A 443 -28.46 13.08 13.55
N THR A 444 -27.62 14.10 13.40
CA THR A 444 -26.63 14.23 12.30
C THR A 444 -25.39 13.33 12.48
N PRO A 445 -24.96 12.58 11.44
CA PRO A 445 -23.73 11.76 11.46
C PRO A 445 -22.43 12.56 11.32
N LEU A 446 -22.48 13.88 11.48
CA LEU A 446 -21.36 14.82 11.33
C LEU A 446 -21.45 15.94 12.39
N ALA A 447 -21.83 15.61 13.63
CA ALA A 447 -21.85 16.57 14.75
C ALA A 447 -20.53 17.34 14.92
N ASP A 448 -19.40 16.74 14.49
CA ASP A 448 -18.07 17.37 14.50
C ASP A 448 -17.90 18.53 13.49
N TYR A 449 -18.84 18.75 12.57
CA TYR A 449 -18.84 19.84 11.59
C TYR A 449 -19.90 20.87 11.98
N GLU A 450 -19.57 21.67 13.00
CA GLU A 450 -20.46 22.69 13.59
C GLU A 450 -21.10 23.62 12.54
N GLN A 451 -20.36 23.97 11.47
CA GLN A 451 -20.86 24.81 10.38
C GLN A 451 -21.23 24.05 9.10
N ARG A 452 -21.40 22.72 9.14
CA ARG A 452 -21.95 21.82 8.08
C ARG A 452 -21.49 22.08 6.63
N SER A 453 -20.41 22.83 6.43
CA SER A 453 -20.12 23.48 5.14
C SER A 453 -19.79 22.47 4.05
N VAL A 454 -19.09 21.38 4.41
CA VAL A 454 -18.86 20.24 3.51
C VAL A 454 -20.18 19.58 3.08
N GLY A 455 -21.16 19.45 3.98
CA GLY A 455 -22.48 18.90 3.66
C GLY A 455 -23.25 19.81 2.71
N THR A 456 -23.21 21.12 2.94
CA THR A 456 -23.85 22.13 2.10
C THR A 456 -23.20 22.20 0.71
N THR A 457 -21.87 22.35 0.62
CA THR A 457 -21.15 22.38 -0.67
C THR A 457 -21.34 21.10 -1.46
N TRP A 458 -21.32 19.95 -0.78
CA TRP A 458 -21.61 18.67 -1.42
C TRP A 458 -23.04 18.62 -1.94
N THR A 459 -24.03 19.05 -1.15
CA THR A 459 -25.45 18.99 -1.55
C THR A 459 -25.73 19.87 -2.77
N ILE A 460 -25.13 21.06 -2.82
CA ILE A 460 -25.19 21.96 -3.98
C ILE A 460 -24.62 21.28 -5.23
N SER A 461 -23.41 20.72 -5.13
CA SER A 461 -22.76 20.00 -6.23
C SER A 461 -23.54 18.75 -6.63
N PHE A 462 -24.08 18.01 -5.67
CA PHE A 462 -24.90 16.82 -5.92
C PHE A 462 -26.18 17.16 -6.68
N LYS A 463 -26.91 18.21 -6.25
CA LYS A 463 -28.12 18.69 -6.95
C LYS A 463 -27.80 19.13 -8.38
N ALA A 464 -26.67 19.80 -8.62
CA ALA A 464 -26.25 20.17 -9.98
C ALA A 464 -25.85 18.97 -10.83
N VAL A 465 -25.16 17.97 -10.26
CA VAL A 465 -24.89 16.69 -10.93
C VAL A 465 -26.20 15.99 -11.28
N GLU A 466 -27.15 15.91 -10.35
CA GLU A 466 -28.45 15.26 -10.57
C GLU A 466 -29.27 15.95 -11.67
N ALA A 467 -29.25 17.29 -11.72
CA ALA A 467 -29.89 18.07 -12.77
C ALA A 467 -29.27 17.81 -14.15
N ARG A 468 -27.94 17.62 -14.24
CA ARG A 468 -27.23 17.34 -15.50
C ARG A 468 -27.28 15.87 -15.91
N SER A 469 -27.21 14.95 -14.96
CA SER A 469 -27.23 13.50 -15.18
C SER A 469 -27.76 12.77 -13.94
N LYS A 470 -29.02 12.34 -14.02
CA LYS A 470 -29.63 11.46 -13.00
C LYS A 470 -28.85 10.17 -12.82
N SER A 471 -28.27 9.64 -13.91
CA SER A 471 -27.47 8.42 -13.89
C SER A 471 -26.20 8.62 -13.05
N ALA A 472 -25.47 9.72 -13.23
CA ALA A 472 -24.27 10.02 -12.43
C ALA A 472 -24.59 10.23 -10.93
N ALA A 473 -25.69 10.92 -10.63
CA ALA A 473 -26.14 11.11 -9.24
C ALA A 473 -26.53 9.78 -8.58
N ASN A 474 -27.26 8.92 -9.29
CA ASN A 474 -27.65 7.61 -8.78
C ASN A 474 -26.44 6.66 -8.64
N LEU A 475 -25.41 6.80 -9.47
CA LEU A 475 -24.15 6.08 -9.30
C LEU A 475 -23.51 6.40 -7.95
N VAL A 476 -23.45 7.68 -7.55
CA VAL A 476 -22.94 8.10 -6.24
C VAL A 476 -23.81 7.57 -5.09
N ARG A 477 -25.14 7.60 -5.24
CA ARG A 477 -26.08 7.03 -4.25
C ARG A 477 -25.87 5.53 -4.04
N LEU A 478 -25.69 4.77 -5.12
CA LEU A 478 -25.35 3.34 -5.09
C LEU A 478 -23.99 3.12 -4.41
N TRP A 479 -22.99 3.91 -4.80
CA TRP A 479 -21.63 3.78 -4.29
C TRP A 479 -21.52 4.00 -2.78
N ALA A 480 -22.43 4.77 -2.17
CA ALA A 480 -22.51 4.93 -0.72
C ALA A 480 -22.60 3.59 0.06
N PHE A 481 -23.10 2.53 -0.59
CA PHE A 481 -23.26 1.18 -0.06
C PHE A 481 -22.25 0.16 -0.59
N LEU A 482 -21.31 0.60 -1.43
CA LEU A 482 -20.16 -0.15 -1.92
C LEU A 482 -18.88 0.32 -1.19
N ASP A 483 -17.77 -0.40 -1.36
CA ASP A 483 -16.46 0.06 -0.88
C ASP A 483 -16.10 1.41 -1.54
N ASN A 484 -15.55 2.33 -0.76
CA ASN A 484 -15.33 3.71 -1.20
C ASN A 484 -14.04 3.92 -1.99
N ARG A 485 -13.22 2.89 -2.21
CA ARG A 485 -11.88 3.03 -2.80
C ARG A 485 -11.75 2.54 -4.22
N ASP A 486 -12.64 1.65 -4.65
CA ASP A 486 -12.49 1.01 -5.94
C ASP A 486 -13.83 0.83 -6.65
N LEU A 487 -14.21 1.81 -7.48
CA LEU A 487 -15.30 1.62 -8.43
C LEU A 487 -14.73 1.50 -9.85
N TRP A 488 -15.08 0.43 -10.56
CA TRP A 488 -14.68 0.21 -11.95
C TRP A 488 -15.86 -0.21 -12.83
N HIS A 489 -15.73 0.00 -14.13
CA HIS A 489 -16.80 -0.26 -15.08
C HIS A 489 -17.31 -1.71 -15.05
N SER A 490 -16.40 -2.69 -15.06
CA SER A 490 -16.79 -4.11 -15.09
C SER A 490 -17.54 -4.59 -13.85
N LEU A 491 -17.50 -3.86 -12.73
CA LEU A 491 -18.36 -4.13 -11.56
C LEU A 491 -19.85 -4.03 -11.94
N LEU A 492 -20.17 -3.18 -12.92
CA LEU A 492 -21.54 -2.90 -13.36
C LEU A 492 -21.92 -3.69 -14.63
N GLN A 493 -20.98 -4.40 -15.27
CA GLN A 493 -21.18 -4.96 -16.62
C GLN A 493 -22.27 -6.04 -16.72
N LYS A 494 -22.60 -6.72 -15.61
CA LYS A 494 -23.72 -7.68 -15.57
C LYS A 494 -25.11 -7.01 -15.48
N THR A 495 -25.15 -5.68 -15.44
CA THR A 495 -26.39 -4.90 -15.33
C THR A 495 -26.94 -4.39 -16.68
N VAL A 496 -26.28 -4.72 -17.79
CA VAL A 496 -26.64 -4.26 -19.15
C VAL A 496 -27.94 -4.89 -19.65
N ASP A 497 -28.14 -6.18 -19.37
CA ASP A 497 -29.30 -6.94 -19.82
C ASP A 497 -30.17 -7.31 -18.61
N GLY A 498 -31.18 -6.49 -18.32
CA GLY A 498 -32.16 -6.90 -17.32
C GLY A 498 -33.39 -6.03 -17.23
N GLN A 499 -34.53 -6.69 -17.31
CA GLN A 499 -35.86 -6.15 -17.00
C GLN A 499 -35.97 -5.60 -15.57
N TRP A 500 -35.04 -5.98 -14.68
CA TRP A 500 -35.02 -5.71 -13.24
C TRP A 500 -34.00 -4.66 -12.80
N TRP A 501 -33.09 -4.23 -13.68
CA TRP A 501 -32.14 -3.18 -13.36
C TRP A 501 -32.79 -1.81 -13.63
N PRO A 502 -32.57 -0.80 -12.78
CA PRO A 502 -33.02 0.54 -13.09
C PRO A 502 -32.41 1.03 -14.41
N ALA A 503 -33.19 1.71 -15.25
CA ALA A 503 -32.76 2.15 -16.57
C ALA A 503 -31.46 2.98 -16.55
N TRP A 504 -31.26 3.80 -15.51
CA TRP A 504 -30.05 4.60 -15.32
C TRP A 504 -28.80 3.73 -15.11
N LEU A 505 -28.94 2.56 -14.48
CA LEU A 505 -27.83 1.64 -14.21
C LEU A 505 -27.47 0.89 -15.48
N CYS A 506 -28.48 0.42 -16.23
CA CYS A 506 -28.26 -0.18 -17.55
C CYS A 506 -27.57 0.80 -18.50
N GLU A 507 -27.96 2.08 -18.49
CA GLU A 507 -27.33 3.12 -19.31
C GLU A 507 -25.84 3.29 -19.00
N ILE A 508 -25.48 3.30 -17.71
CA ILE A 508 -24.08 3.44 -17.30
C ILE A 508 -23.27 2.20 -17.66
N ALA A 509 -23.85 1.01 -17.50
CA ALA A 509 -23.16 -0.25 -17.71
C ALA A 509 -23.05 -0.66 -19.18
N CYS A 510 -23.92 -0.17 -20.06
CA CYS A 510 -24.02 -0.67 -21.44
C CYS A 510 -22.75 -0.43 -22.25
N ASN A 511 -21.98 0.60 -21.92
CA ASN A 511 -20.65 0.80 -22.46
C ASN A 511 -19.78 1.66 -21.55
N GLU A 512 -18.47 1.49 -21.72
CA GLU A 512 -17.47 2.20 -20.92
C GLU A 512 -17.48 3.72 -21.15
N ILE A 513 -17.95 4.20 -22.31
CA ILE A 513 -18.02 5.64 -22.60
C ILE A 513 -19.05 6.30 -21.70
N LYS A 514 -20.24 5.72 -21.57
CA LYS A 514 -21.32 6.22 -20.69
C LYS A 514 -20.92 6.23 -19.23
N PHE A 515 -20.25 5.17 -18.77
CA PHE A 515 -19.63 5.15 -17.45
C PHE A 515 -18.60 6.28 -17.29
N MET A 516 -17.70 6.44 -18.27
CA MET A 516 -16.69 7.49 -18.24
C MET A 516 -17.29 8.90 -18.27
N ASP A 517 -18.41 9.11 -18.95
CA ASP A 517 -19.09 10.41 -18.97
C ASP A 517 -19.69 10.75 -17.60
N ALA A 518 -20.30 9.77 -16.92
CA ALA A 518 -20.75 9.92 -15.54
C ALA A 518 -19.57 10.20 -14.60
N ILE A 519 -18.50 9.41 -14.68
CA ILE A 519 -17.28 9.59 -13.88
C ILE A 519 -16.62 10.96 -14.12
N ARG A 520 -16.49 11.41 -15.37
CA ARG A 520 -15.94 12.73 -15.71
C ARG A 520 -16.79 13.86 -15.15
N LEU A 521 -18.12 13.73 -15.17
CA LEU A 521 -19.00 14.70 -14.54
C LEU A 521 -18.74 14.77 -13.03
N LEU A 522 -18.66 13.62 -12.36
CA LEU A 522 -18.38 13.54 -10.93
C LEU A 522 -17.00 14.11 -10.56
N LEU A 523 -15.96 13.83 -11.36
CA LEU A 523 -14.62 14.38 -11.19
C LEU A 523 -14.60 15.90 -11.34
N ARG A 524 -15.34 16.46 -12.32
CA ARG A 524 -15.41 17.92 -12.56
C ARG A 524 -15.97 18.70 -11.37
N TYR A 525 -16.94 18.12 -10.67
CA TYR A 525 -17.51 18.65 -9.42
C TYR A 525 -16.73 18.27 -8.14
N SER A 526 -15.58 17.60 -8.26
CA SER A 526 -14.78 17.11 -7.12
C SER A 526 -15.57 16.20 -6.17
N MET A 527 -16.49 15.40 -6.71
CA MET A 527 -17.31 14.45 -5.94
C MET A 527 -16.59 13.13 -5.68
N ILE A 528 -15.66 12.79 -6.56
CA ILE A 528 -14.87 11.55 -6.56
C ILE A 528 -13.43 11.87 -6.98
N GLU A 529 -12.53 10.92 -6.80
CA GLU A 529 -11.10 11.02 -7.14
C GLU A 529 -10.70 9.82 -8.02
N ALA A 530 -9.73 10.02 -8.92
CA ALA A 530 -9.16 8.93 -9.72
C ALA A 530 -8.05 8.22 -8.92
N GLN A 531 -7.98 6.89 -9.02
CA GLN A 531 -6.93 6.13 -8.36
C GLN A 531 -5.73 5.97 -9.30
N GLU A 532 -4.59 6.58 -8.97
CA GLU A 532 -3.39 6.55 -9.82
C GLU A 532 -2.79 5.14 -9.97
N SER A 533 -2.93 4.29 -8.95
CA SER A 533 -2.28 2.98 -8.91
C SER A 533 -3.05 1.87 -9.63
N VAL A 534 -4.34 2.08 -9.93
CA VAL A 534 -5.20 1.08 -10.57
C VAL A 534 -5.90 1.73 -11.74
N CYS A 535 -5.49 1.33 -12.96
CA CYS A 535 -6.07 1.87 -14.19
C CYS A 535 -7.60 1.73 -14.16
N ARG A 536 -8.30 2.85 -14.42
CA ARG A 536 -9.77 2.92 -14.48
C ARG A 536 -10.48 2.54 -13.17
N SER A 537 -9.84 2.83 -12.03
CA SER A 537 -10.47 2.81 -10.72
C SER A 537 -10.65 4.21 -10.15
N TYR A 538 -11.70 4.38 -9.37
CA TYR A 538 -12.11 5.65 -8.77
C TYR A 538 -12.46 5.43 -7.30
N MET A 539 -12.36 6.49 -6.51
CA MET A 539 -12.69 6.49 -5.09
C MET A 539 -13.55 7.70 -4.68
N VAL A 540 -14.25 7.57 -3.55
CA VAL A 540 -15.01 8.66 -2.91
C VAL A 540 -14.41 8.96 -1.55
N HIS A 541 -14.25 10.24 -1.25
CA HIS A 541 -13.77 10.69 0.06
C HIS A 541 -14.69 10.15 1.18
N PRO A 542 -14.16 9.58 2.29
CA PRO A 542 -14.98 8.90 3.30
C PRO A 542 -16.08 9.76 3.95
N VAL A 543 -15.85 11.07 4.10
CA VAL A 543 -16.88 11.99 4.65
C VAL A 543 -18.05 12.13 3.68
N VAL A 544 -17.74 12.31 2.40
CA VAL A 544 -18.73 12.41 1.33
C VAL A 544 -19.49 11.09 1.21
N HIS A 545 -18.79 9.97 1.24
CA HIS A 545 -19.37 8.63 1.18
C HIS A 545 -20.40 8.37 2.30
N ARG A 546 -20.07 8.73 3.55
CA ARG A 546 -21.00 8.62 4.69
C ARG A 546 -22.18 9.58 4.57
N TRP A 547 -21.93 10.82 4.13
CA TRP A 547 -22.96 11.82 3.93
C TRP A 547 -23.99 11.39 2.88
N THR A 548 -23.53 10.87 1.73
CA THR A 548 -24.38 10.31 0.69
C THR A 548 -25.29 9.19 1.21
N ALA A 549 -24.81 8.35 2.13
CA ALA A 549 -25.61 7.28 2.73
C ALA A 549 -26.64 7.79 3.76
N HIS A 550 -26.41 8.96 4.35
CA HIS A 550 -27.29 9.58 5.33
C HIS A 550 -28.41 10.40 4.67
N MET A 551 -28.09 11.16 3.63
CA MET A 551 -29.03 12.01 2.88
C MET A 551 -30.09 11.22 2.10
N GLN A 552 -30.02 9.90 2.09
CA GLN A 552 -31.02 9.06 1.44
C GLN A 552 -32.13 8.71 2.42
N ASP A 553 -33.37 8.99 2.01
CA ASP A 553 -34.58 8.64 2.78
C ASP A 553 -34.66 7.14 3.05
N GLY A 554 -35.33 6.75 4.15
CA GLY A 554 -35.43 5.36 4.59
C GLY A 554 -35.79 4.34 3.49
N PRO A 555 -36.83 4.58 2.66
CA PRO A 555 -37.15 3.70 1.53
C PRO A 555 -36.05 3.68 0.46
N GLY A 556 -35.61 4.85 -0.04
CA GLY A 556 -34.59 4.94 -1.09
C GLY A 556 -33.25 4.32 -0.69
N LYS A 557 -32.85 4.52 0.57
CA LYS A 557 -31.66 3.89 1.17
C LYS A 557 -31.73 2.36 1.11
N ARG A 558 -32.89 1.76 1.41
CA ARG A 558 -33.05 0.30 1.33
C ARG A 558 -32.94 -0.19 -0.11
N ASP A 559 -33.48 0.55 -1.07
CA ASP A 559 -33.45 0.17 -2.48
C ASP A 559 -32.02 0.19 -3.03
N PHE A 560 -31.23 1.22 -2.71
CA PHE A 560 -29.81 1.27 -3.10
C PHE A 560 -28.95 0.21 -2.39
N VAL A 561 -29.26 -0.15 -1.14
CA VAL A 561 -28.57 -1.26 -0.45
C VAL A 561 -28.85 -2.59 -1.14
N ARG A 562 -30.12 -2.86 -1.49
CA ARG A 562 -30.50 -4.05 -2.27
C ARG A 562 -29.82 -4.05 -3.64
N LEU A 563 -29.80 -2.91 -4.31
CA LEU A 563 -29.15 -2.76 -5.61
C LEU A 563 -27.64 -3.00 -5.52
N ALA A 564 -26.97 -2.48 -4.49
CA ALA A 564 -25.55 -2.74 -4.24
C ALA A 564 -25.27 -4.23 -4.03
N MET A 565 -26.07 -4.90 -3.20
CA MET A 565 -25.99 -6.35 -3.03
C MET A 565 -26.16 -7.09 -4.35
N MET A 566 -27.17 -6.73 -5.14
CA MET A 566 -27.44 -7.35 -6.44
C MET A 566 -26.29 -7.15 -7.42
N VAL A 567 -25.74 -5.94 -7.52
CA VAL A 567 -24.57 -5.63 -8.35
C VAL A 567 -23.40 -6.52 -7.96
N VAL A 568 -22.99 -6.52 -6.69
CA VAL A 568 -21.85 -7.31 -6.21
C VAL A 568 -22.10 -8.81 -6.37
N GLY A 569 -23.28 -9.30 -6.01
CA GLY A 569 -23.65 -10.71 -6.16
C GLY A 569 -23.68 -11.18 -7.62
N SER A 570 -24.07 -10.32 -8.56
CA SER A 570 -24.19 -10.68 -9.98
C SER A 570 -22.84 -10.91 -10.68
N ILE A 571 -21.79 -10.27 -10.18
CA ILE A 571 -20.45 -10.29 -10.77
C ILE A 571 -19.52 -11.29 -10.09
N VAL A 572 -19.92 -11.90 -8.96
CA VAL A 572 -19.17 -13.00 -8.34
C VAL A 572 -18.88 -14.03 -9.44
N PRO A 573 -17.62 -14.41 -9.69
CA PRO A 573 -17.29 -15.43 -10.68
C PRO A 573 -17.55 -16.84 -10.16
N SER A 574 -17.73 -17.80 -11.05
CA SER A 574 -17.65 -19.23 -10.71
C SER A 574 -16.19 -19.63 -10.46
N SER A 575 -15.94 -20.58 -9.56
CA SER A 575 -14.61 -21.17 -9.32
C SER A 575 -14.06 -21.95 -10.52
N THR A 576 -14.89 -22.20 -11.53
CA THR A 576 -14.49 -22.81 -12.81
C THR A 576 -14.01 -21.78 -13.84
N GLU A 577 -14.20 -20.49 -13.58
CA GLU A 577 -13.71 -19.42 -14.46
C GLU A 577 -12.21 -19.21 -14.25
N LYS A 578 -11.51 -18.92 -15.34
CA LYS A 578 -10.08 -18.62 -15.28
C LYS A 578 -9.85 -17.35 -14.45
N ASP A 579 -8.84 -17.39 -13.58
CA ASP A 579 -8.41 -16.26 -12.75
C ASP A 579 -9.51 -15.71 -11.82
N TYR A 580 -10.51 -16.53 -11.45
CA TYR A 580 -11.67 -16.10 -10.63
C TYR A 580 -11.24 -15.43 -9.30
N TRP A 581 -10.17 -15.93 -8.68
CA TRP A 581 -9.63 -15.42 -7.41
C TRP A 581 -9.19 -13.95 -7.50
N ILE A 582 -8.74 -13.48 -8.67
CA ILE A 582 -8.34 -12.08 -8.88
C ILE A 582 -9.56 -11.17 -8.74
N LEU A 583 -10.66 -11.57 -9.39
CA LEU A 583 -11.90 -10.81 -9.33
C LEU A 583 -12.52 -10.89 -7.93
N GLN A 584 -12.52 -12.07 -7.29
CA GLN A 584 -13.00 -12.22 -5.91
C GLN A 584 -12.24 -11.32 -4.93
N ARG A 585 -10.90 -11.28 -5.00
CA ARG A 585 -10.07 -10.43 -4.15
C ARG A 585 -10.42 -8.94 -4.28
N ARG A 586 -10.72 -8.48 -5.50
CA ARG A 586 -11.17 -7.11 -5.76
C ARG A 586 -12.61 -6.86 -5.29
N LEU A 587 -13.50 -7.85 -5.41
CA LEU A 587 -14.90 -7.75 -5.03
C LEU A 587 -15.15 -7.82 -3.52
N PHE A 588 -14.29 -8.53 -2.78
CA PHE A 588 -14.55 -8.85 -1.38
C PHE A 588 -14.82 -7.62 -0.49
N PRO A 589 -14.07 -6.50 -0.58
CA PRO A 589 -14.39 -5.30 0.19
C PRO A 589 -15.80 -4.73 -0.09
N HIS A 590 -16.29 -4.86 -1.32
CA HIS A 590 -17.66 -4.47 -1.66
C HIS A 590 -18.68 -5.41 -1.01
N ALA A 591 -18.40 -6.72 -0.99
CA ALA A 591 -19.26 -7.71 -0.35
C ALA A 591 -19.37 -7.48 1.15
N GLU A 592 -18.27 -7.22 1.84
CA GLU A 592 -18.25 -6.88 3.27
C GLU A 592 -19.10 -5.63 3.56
N ARG A 593 -18.91 -4.58 2.75
CA ARG A 593 -19.69 -3.35 2.87
C ARG A 593 -21.19 -3.60 2.70
N CYS A 594 -21.57 -4.36 1.68
CA CYS A 594 -22.96 -4.73 1.41
C CYS A 594 -23.58 -5.48 2.58
N VAL A 595 -22.92 -6.54 3.07
CA VAL A 595 -23.39 -7.37 4.19
C VAL A 595 -23.53 -6.56 5.48
N TRP A 596 -22.56 -5.68 5.76
CA TRP A 596 -22.62 -4.77 6.92
C TRP A 596 -23.87 -3.89 6.89
N TRP A 597 -24.18 -3.27 5.73
CA TRP A 597 -25.39 -2.45 5.60
C TRP A 597 -26.67 -3.27 5.75
N THR A 598 -26.71 -4.50 5.23
CA THR A 598 -27.87 -5.39 5.40
C THR A 598 -28.14 -5.76 6.86
N ARG A 599 -27.08 -5.89 7.67
CA ARG A 599 -27.19 -6.20 9.11
C ARG A 599 -27.66 -5.00 9.93
N ASN A 600 -27.21 -3.80 9.57
CA ASN A 600 -27.40 -2.58 10.36
C ASN A 600 -28.62 -1.73 9.96
N ILE A 601 -29.24 -1.97 8.80
CA ILE A 601 -30.50 -1.31 8.44
C ILE A 601 -31.65 -2.11 9.06
N GLY A 602 -32.39 -1.48 9.99
CA GLY A 602 -33.49 -2.11 10.70
C GLY A 602 -34.54 -2.75 9.77
N LYS A 603 -35.10 -3.89 10.21
CA LYS A 603 -36.19 -4.64 9.55
C LYS A 603 -37.50 -3.85 9.57
N GLY A 604 -37.57 -2.73 8.88
CA GLY A 604 -38.76 -1.89 8.80
C GLY A 604 -39.37 -1.90 7.40
N GLY A 605 -40.69 -2.00 7.31
CA GLY A 605 -41.44 -1.88 6.06
C GLY A 605 -41.70 -3.20 5.36
N LYS A 606 -42.98 -3.57 5.24
CA LYS A 606 -43.45 -4.61 4.31
C LYS A 606 -43.08 -4.16 2.90
N ALA A 607 -41.97 -4.66 2.36
CA ALA A 607 -41.71 -4.57 0.93
C ALA A 607 -42.86 -5.30 0.22
N LYS A 608 -43.30 -4.78 -0.94
CA LYS A 608 -44.24 -5.51 -1.79
C LYS A 608 -43.58 -6.86 -2.15
N GLU A 609 -44.07 -7.93 -1.53
CA GLU A 609 -43.81 -9.30 -1.98
C GLU A 609 -44.10 -9.35 -3.47
N THR A 610 -43.14 -9.66 -4.36
CA THR A 610 -43.44 -10.25 -5.70
C THR A 610 -42.26 -10.56 -6.63
N LEU A 611 -41.10 -9.89 -6.60
CA LEU A 611 -40.00 -10.23 -7.54
C LEU A 611 -38.60 -9.77 -7.08
N GLU A 612 -38.50 -8.62 -6.43
CA GLU A 612 -37.23 -8.05 -5.92
C GLU A 612 -36.60 -8.92 -4.82
N GLU A 613 -37.41 -9.58 -4.00
CA GLU A 613 -36.93 -10.51 -2.96
C GLU A 613 -36.17 -11.71 -3.57
N ARG A 614 -36.56 -12.17 -4.77
CA ARG A 614 -35.88 -13.28 -5.46
C ARG A 614 -34.46 -12.91 -5.87
N GLN A 615 -34.28 -11.68 -6.37
CA GLN A 615 -32.98 -11.27 -6.91
C GLN A 615 -32.01 -10.91 -5.80
N VAL A 616 -32.54 -10.35 -4.71
CA VAL A 616 -31.78 -10.14 -3.48
C VAL A 616 -31.38 -11.50 -2.87
N ALA A 617 -32.28 -12.48 -2.83
CA ALA A 617 -31.94 -13.82 -2.36
C ALA A 617 -30.89 -14.49 -3.25
N TYR A 618 -30.98 -14.33 -4.58
CA TYR A 618 -29.95 -14.82 -5.51
C TYR A 618 -28.61 -14.15 -5.26
N ALA A 619 -28.60 -12.82 -5.09
CA ALA A 619 -27.38 -12.09 -4.76
C ALA A 619 -26.78 -12.56 -3.43
N MET A 620 -27.61 -12.84 -2.42
CA MET A 620 -27.16 -13.42 -1.15
C MET A 620 -26.53 -14.81 -1.33
N SER A 621 -27.09 -15.69 -2.18
CA SER A 621 -26.48 -17.00 -2.42
C SER A 621 -25.15 -16.89 -3.17
N ARG A 622 -25.02 -15.94 -4.10
CA ARG A 622 -23.73 -15.65 -4.77
C ARG A 622 -22.70 -15.08 -3.82
N LEU A 623 -23.10 -14.18 -2.91
CA LEU A 623 -22.22 -13.73 -1.83
C LEU A 623 -21.88 -14.89 -0.89
N GLY A 624 -22.81 -15.80 -0.58
CA GLY A 624 -22.54 -17.01 0.17
C GLY A 624 -21.40 -17.83 -0.45
N SER A 625 -21.42 -18.00 -1.78
CA SER A 625 -20.31 -18.66 -2.51
C SER A 625 -19.00 -17.89 -2.36
N LEU A 626 -19.02 -16.56 -2.51
CA LEU A 626 -17.83 -15.73 -2.32
C LEU A 626 -17.24 -15.89 -0.91
N TYR A 627 -18.06 -15.89 0.14
CA TYR A 627 -17.58 -16.08 1.51
C TYR A 627 -17.09 -17.52 1.73
N SER A 628 -17.76 -18.51 1.15
CA SER A 628 -17.33 -19.92 1.19
C SER A 628 -15.95 -20.10 0.54
N ASP A 629 -15.73 -19.49 -0.62
CA ASP A 629 -14.44 -19.53 -1.34
C ASP A 629 -13.32 -18.81 -0.57
N GLN A 630 -13.66 -17.89 0.35
CA GLN A 630 -12.72 -17.24 1.26
C GLN A 630 -12.64 -17.94 2.62
N SER A 631 -13.21 -19.15 2.74
CA SER A 631 -13.26 -19.94 3.98
C SER A 631 -13.93 -19.27 5.17
N ARG A 632 -14.76 -18.26 4.90
CA ARG A 632 -15.58 -17.57 5.89
C ARG A 632 -16.93 -18.26 6.04
N LEU A 633 -16.86 -19.49 6.57
CA LEU A 633 -17.97 -20.44 6.57
C LEU A 633 -19.17 -19.96 7.38
N ILE A 634 -18.96 -19.23 8.48
CA ILE A 634 -20.05 -18.70 9.33
C ILE A 634 -20.85 -17.63 8.58
N GLU A 635 -20.17 -16.71 7.89
CA GLU A 635 -20.84 -15.71 7.07
C GLU A 635 -21.52 -16.33 5.84
N ALA A 636 -20.89 -17.34 5.23
CA ALA A 636 -21.46 -18.09 4.12
C ALA A 636 -22.77 -18.80 4.52
N GLU A 637 -22.77 -19.51 5.65
CA GLU A 637 -23.95 -20.15 6.24
C GLU A 637 -25.09 -19.12 6.42
N ALA A 638 -24.82 -18.01 7.11
CA ALA A 638 -25.82 -16.98 7.36
C ALA A 638 -26.39 -16.36 6.07
N LEU A 639 -25.59 -16.26 5.01
CA LEU A 639 -26.04 -15.80 3.70
C LEU A 639 -26.89 -16.85 2.97
N TYR A 640 -26.48 -18.11 3.01
CA TYR A 640 -27.23 -19.21 2.39
C TYR A 640 -28.55 -19.49 3.10
N GLU A 641 -28.62 -19.45 4.43
CA GLU A 641 -29.87 -19.59 5.17
C GLU A 641 -30.88 -18.51 4.80
N ARG A 642 -30.42 -17.25 4.73
CA ARG A 642 -31.27 -16.12 4.33
C ARG A 642 -31.70 -16.22 2.87
N ALA A 643 -30.80 -16.65 1.99
CA ALA A 643 -31.14 -16.91 0.60
C ALA A 643 -32.19 -18.04 0.50
N LEU A 644 -31.99 -19.13 1.22
CA LEU A 644 -32.88 -20.30 1.24
C LEU A 644 -34.29 -19.91 1.66
N GLN A 645 -34.44 -19.17 2.76
CA GLN A 645 -35.75 -18.64 3.20
C GLN A 645 -36.45 -17.83 2.09
N GLY A 646 -35.70 -16.99 1.39
CA GLY A 646 -36.21 -16.21 0.26
C GLY A 646 -36.64 -17.08 -0.92
N PHE A 647 -35.86 -18.09 -1.28
CA PHE A 647 -36.16 -19.00 -2.39
C PHE A 647 -37.30 -19.96 -2.10
N GLU A 648 -37.37 -20.52 -0.88
CA GLU A 648 -38.47 -21.37 -0.46
C GLU A 648 -39.80 -20.62 -0.49
N LYS A 649 -39.82 -19.39 0.02
CA LYS A 649 -41.01 -18.52 -0.04
C LYS A 649 -41.41 -18.19 -1.49
N ALA A 650 -40.43 -17.93 -2.36
CA ALA A 650 -40.69 -17.37 -3.67
C ALA A 650 -40.94 -18.40 -4.78
N PHE A 651 -40.39 -19.61 -4.64
CA PHE A 651 -40.44 -20.68 -5.65
C PHE A 651 -40.89 -22.03 -5.10
N GLY A 652 -40.96 -22.20 -3.78
CA GLY A 652 -41.27 -23.47 -3.13
C GLY A 652 -40.03 -24.32 -2.82
N LEU A 653 -40.25 -25.37 -2.02
CA LEU A 653 -39.21 -26.25 -1.48
C LEU A 653 -38.50 -27.10 -2.57
N ASP A 654 -39.24 -27.51 -3.60
CA ASP A 654 -38.77 -28.45 -4.63
C ASP A 654 -38.25 -27.73 -5.90
N HIS A 655 -38.19 -26.40 -5.91
CA HIS A 655 -37.73 -25.67 -7.08
C HIS A 655 -36.20 -25.78 -7.25
N ARG A 656 -35.72 -25.94 -8.49
CA ARG A 656 -34.30 -26.11 -8.82
C ARG A 656 -33.37 -25.14 -8.08
N LEU A 657 -33.70 -23.85 -8.09
CA LEU A 657 -32.85 -22.82 -7.47
C LEU A 657 -32.84 -22.92 -5.93
N THR A 658 -33.96 -23.33 -5.32
CA THR A 658 -34.04 -23.60 -3.88
C THR A 658 -33.13 -24.77 -3.54
N LEU A 659 -33.21 -25.86 -4.31
CA LEU A 659 -32.40 -27.06 -4.11
C LEU A 659 -30.90 -26.82 -4.33
N ASN A 660 -30.52 -25.93 -5.25
CA ASN A 660 -29.12 -25.50 -5.39
C ASN A 660 -28.59 -24.79 -4.13
N ILE A 661 -29.44 -24.02 -3.44
CA ILE A 661 -29.03 -23.37 -2.19
C ILE A 661 -28.94 -24.38 -1.05
N VAL A 662 -29.86 -25.35 -0.99
CA VAL A 662 -29.78 -26.47 -0.04
C VAL A 662 -28.46 -27.23 -0.21
N ASP A 663 -28.09 -27.53 -1.45
CA ASP A 663 -26.84 -28.21 -1.82
C ASP A 663 -25.59 -27.41 -1.41
N ASN A 664 -25.57 -26.10 -1.66
CA ASN A 664 -24.46 -25.23 -1.23
C ASN A 664 -24.39 -25.09 0.29
N LEU A 665 -25.52 -24.98 0.98
CA LEU A 665 -25.56 -24.95 2.44
C LEU A 665 -25.06 -26.28 3.04
N ALA A 666 -25.41 -27.40 2.42
CA ALA A 666 -24.89 -28.72 2.79
C ALA A 666 -23.37 -28.80 2.63
N ALA A 667 -22.81 -28.22 1.56
CA ALA A 667 -21.37 -28.12 1.37
C ALA A 667 -20.71 -27.28 2.47
N VAL A 668 -21.31 -26.14 2.86
CA VAL A 668 -20.81 -25.34 4.00
C VAL A 668 -20.84 -26.13 5.30
N TYR A 669 -21.90 -26.89 5.59
CA TYR A 669 -21.94 -27.76 6.77
C TYR A 669 -20.88 -28.86 6.72
N PHE A 670 -20.65 -29.45 5.56
CA PHE A 670 -19.58 -30.42 5.37
C PHE A 670 -18.21 -29.80 5.67
N ASP A 671 -17.93 -28.62 5.10
CA ASP A 671 -16.68 -27.89 5.29
C ASP A 671 -16.52 -27.33 6.71
N GLN A 672 -17.60 -27.22 7.50
CA GLN A 672 -17.57 -26.89 8.93
C GLN A 672 -17.33 -28.12 9.84
N GLY A 673 -17.24 -29.33 9.27
CA GLY A 673 -17.13 -30.57 10.05
C GLY A 673 -18.46 -31.06 10.65
N ARG A 674 -19.59 -30.74 10.02
CA ARG A 674 -20.96 -31.15 10.42
C ARG A 674 -21.55 -32.17 9.41
N PRO A 675 -20.98 -33.38 9.29
CA PRO A 675 -21.32 -34.33 8.21
C PRO A 675 -22.75 -34.87 8.29
N THR A 676 -23.34 -34.96 9.49
CA THR A 676 -24.72 -35.46 9.67
C THR A 676 -25.75 -34.48 9.10
N GLU A 677 -25.56 -33.19 9.32
CA GLU A 677 -26.42 -32.13 8.78
C GLU A 677 -26.21 -31.98 7.27
N ALA A 678 -24.96 -32.08 6.81
CA ALA A 678 -24.63 -32.09 5.39
C ALA A 678 -25.29 -33.27 4.65
N GLU A 679 -25.19 -34.50 5.17
CA GLU A 679 -25.80 -35.70 4.56
C GLU A 679 -27.31 -35.55 4.45
N SER A 680 -27.98 -35.02 5.48
CA SER A 680 -29.42 -34.75 5.46
C SER A 680 -29.82 -33.77 4.35
N LEU A 681 -29.10 -32.65 4.23
CA LEU A 681 -29.39 -31.62 3.23
C LEU A 681 -29.01 -32.07 1.81
N PHE A 682 -27.90 -32.78 1.61
CA PHE A 682 -27.57 -33.39 0.33
C PHE A 682 -28.62 -34.41 -0.10
N GLY A 683 -29.11 -35.25 0.82
CA GLY A 683 -30.21 -36.19 0.54
C GLY A 683 -31.49 -35.47 0.11
N ARG A 684 -31.87 -34.39 0.80
CA ARG A 684 -32.99 -33.53 0.41
C ARG A 684 -32.79 -32.92 -0.98
N ALA A 685 -31.62 -32.33 -1.24
CA ALA A 685 -31.30 -31.72 -2.52
C ALA A 685 -31.34 -32.75 -3.66
N LEU A 686 -30.75 -33.93 -3.45
CA LEU A 686 -30.70 -35.00 -4.44
C LEU A 686 -32.10 -35.50 -4.80
N GLN A 687 -32.92 -35.85 -3.80
CA GLN A 687 -34.28 -36.33 -4.03
C GLN A 687 -35.11 -35.30 -4.80
N GLY A 688 -35.02 -34.02 -4.43
CA GLY A 688 -35.71 -32.94 -5.12
C GLY A 688 -35.24 -32.76 -6.56
N LYS A 689 -33.91 -32.74 -6.79
CA LYS A 689 -33.32 -32.52 -8.12
C LYS A 689 -33.58 -33.70 -9.05
N GLU A 690 -33.51 -34.94 -8.57
CA GLU A 690 -33.86 -36.13 -9.35
C GLU A 690 -35.32 -36.09 -9.83
N LYS A 691 -36.25 -35.68 -8.96
CA LYS A 691 -37.66 -35.53 -9.30
C LYS A 691 -37.92 -34.38 -10.28
N ALA A 692 -37.23 -33.25 -10.11
CA ALA A 692 -37.49 -32.02 -10.86
C ALA A 692 -36.75 -31.94 -12.21
N LEU A 693 -35.52 -32.46 -12.28
CA LEU A 693 -34.60 -32.29 -13.40
C LEU A 693 -34.19 -33.63 -14.05
N GLY A 694 -34.33 -34.72 -13.31
CA GLY A 694 -33.88 -36.04 -13.71
C GLY A 694 -32.52 -36.42 -13.13
N PRO A 695 -32.18 -37.71 -13.18
CA PRO A 695 -30.97 -38.27 -12.55
C PRO A 695 -29.66 -37.91 -13.24
N ASP A 696 -29.71 -37.54 -14.53
CA ASP A 696 -28.55 -37.21 -15.37
C ASP A 696 -28.36 -35.68 -15.54
N ASP A 697 -29.21 -34.85 -14.93
CA ASP A 697 -29.04 -33.39 -14.97
C ASP A 697 -27.76 -32.96 -14.26
N GLN A 698 -27.06 -31.97 -14.81
CA GLN A 698 -25.80 -31.48 -14.28
C GLN A 698 -25.89 -31.07 -12.80
N SER A 699 -26.94 -30.36 -12.39
CA SER A 699 -27.10 -29.96 -11.00
C SER A 699 -27.39 -31.16 -10.08
N THR A 700 -28.07 -32.19 -10.59
CA THR A 700 -28.25 -33.45 -9.86
C THR A 700 -26.90 -34.14 -9.68
N LEU A 701 -26.09 -34.25 -10.73
CA LEU A 701 -24.76 -34.86 -10.68
C LEU A 701 -23.80 -34.10 -9.75
N ASP A 702 -23.93 -32.77 -9.61
CA ASP A 702 -23.16 -31.98 -8.65
C ASP A 702 -23.46 -32.40 -7.20
N THR A 703 -24.74 -32.55 -6.86
CA THR A 703 -25.14 -33.05 -5.54
C THR A 703 -24.70 -34.50 -5.31
N VAL A 704 -24.77 -35.36 -6.33
CA VAL A 704 -24.24 -36.73 -6.24
C VAL A 704 -22.73 -36.73 -5.97
N ASN A 705 -21.97 -35.87 -6.65
CA ASN A 705 -20.53 -35.72 -6.44
C ASN A 705 -20.20 -35.27 -5.01
N ASN A 706 -20.95 -34.32 -4.48
CA ASN A 706 -20.77 -33.83 -3.11
C ASN A 706 -21.11 -34.92 -2.06
N LEU A 707 -22.20 -35.66 -2.27
CA LEU A 707 -22.56 -36.77 -1.40
C LEU A 707 -21.53 -37.92 -1.47
N ALA A 708 -20.98 -38.21 -2.66
CA ALA A 708 -19.91 -39.17 -2.84
C ALA A 708 -18.63 -38.77 -2.10
N ARG A 709 -18.26 -37.48 -2.13
CA ARG A 709 -17.16 -36.93 -1.32
C ARG A 709 -17.41 -37.13 0.17
N LEU A 710 -18.60 -36.79 0.65
CA LEU A 710 -18.99 -36.98 2.06
C LEU A 710 -18.89 -38.45 2.48
N TYR A 711 -19.37 -39.39 1.66
CA TYR A 711 -19.24 -40.82 1.94
C TYR A 711 -17.79 -41.31 1.91
N SER A 712 -16.96 -40.76 1.02
CA SER A 712 -15.53 -41.06 0.99
C SER A 712 -14.84 -40.63 2.28
N ASP A 713 -15.15 -39.43 2.78
CA ASP A 713 -14.62 -38.91 4.06
C ASP A 713 -15.08 -39.72 5.27
N GLN A 714 -16.30 -40.25 5.23
CA GLN A 714 -16.83 -41.19 6.23
C GLN A 714 -16.28 -42.63 6.07
N ASN A 715 -15.33 -42.87 5.16
CA ASN A 715 -14.77 -44.18 4.82
C ASN A 715 -15.81 -45.20 4.29
N ARG A 716 -16.95 -44.73 3.79
CA ARG A 716 -17.99 -45.54 3.11
C ARG A 716 -17.65 -45.72 1.64
N LEU A 717 -16.47 -46.30 1.38
CA LEU A 717 -15.85 -46.33 0.05
C LEU A 717 -16.66 -47.09 -1.02
N ALA A 718 -17.50 -48.05 -0.63
CA ALA A 718 -18.40 -48.78 -1.53
C ALA A 718 -19.47 -47.87 -2.12
N GLU A 719 -20.12 -47.08 -1.25
CA GLU A 719 -21.17 -46.15 -1.64
C GLU A 719 -20.60 -44.95 -2.40
N ALA A 720 -19.42 -44.46 -2.01
CA ALA A 720 -18.74 -43.41 -2.77
C ALA A 720 -18.37 -43.86 -4.20
N GLU A 721 -17.96 -45.12 -4.41
CA GLU A 721 -17.61 -45.64 -5.74
C GLU A 721 -18.79 -45.63 -6.69
N THR A 722 -19.95 -46.12 -6.25
CA THR A 722 -21.14 -46.19 -7.10
C THR A 722 -21.61 -44.79 -7.50
N LEU A 723 -21.55 -43.83 -6.59
CA LEU A 723 -21.92 -42.45 -6.86
C LEU A 723 -20.90 -41.74 -7.77
N PHE A 724 -19.58 -41.90 -7.56
CA PHE A 724 -18.58 -41.31 -8.44
C PHE A 724 -18.61 -41.91 -9.86
N GLU A 725 -18.86 -43.22 -9.99
CA GLU A 725 -19.05 -43.85 -11.31
C GLU A 725 -20.25 -43.27 -12.04
N ARG A 726 -21.38 -43.05 -11.34
CA ARG A 726 -22.55 -42.38 -11.88
C ARG A 726 -22.22 -40.96 -12.36
N VAL A 727 -21.51 -40.17 -11.55
CA VAL A 727 -21.10 -38.80 -11.90
C VAL A 727 -20.21 -38.80 -13.13
N LEU A 728 -19.21 -39.66 -13.17
CA LEU A 728 -18.26 -39.72 -14.27
C LEU A 728 -18.95 -40.08 -15.58
N GLN A 729 -19.79 -41.13 -15.58
CA GLN A 729 -20.55 -41.53 -16.77
C GLN A 729 -21.50 -40.43 -17.25
N GLY A 730 -22.21 -39.78 -16.32
CA GLY A 730 -23.13 -38.68 -16.63
C GLY A 730 -22.42 -37.48 -17.25
N ARG A 731 -21.31 -37.03 -16.64
CA ARG A 731 -20.53 -35.88 -17.11
C ARG A 731 -19.78 -36.18 -18.42
N GLU A 732 -19.22 -37.38 -18.59
CA GLU A 732 -18.60 -37.80 -19.87
C GLU A 732 -19.63 -37.81 -21.01
N LYS A 733 -20.84 -38.31 -20.76
CA LYS A 733 -21.93 -38.33 -21.74
C LYS A 733 -22.42 -36.91 -22.08
N ALA A 734 -22.51 -36.02 -21.10
CA ALA A 734 -23.07 -34.68 -21.28
C ALA A 734 -22.07 -33.68 -21.89
N PHE A 735 -20.81 -33.69 -21.47
CA PHE A 735 -19.83 -32.65 -21.83
C PHE A 735 -18.56 -33.19 -22.50
N GLY A 736 -18.39 -34.51 -22.51
CA GLY A 736 -17.19 -35.15 -23.03
C GLY A 736 -16.08 -35.35 -22.00
N PRO A 737 -15.02 -36.06 -22.39
CA PRO A 737 -13.96 -36.56 -21.50
C PRO A 737 -13.01 -35.48 -20.97
N ASP A 738 -12.89 -34.34 -21.66
CA ASP A 738 -11.92 -33.28 -21.36
C ASP A 738 -12.58 -32.04 -20.71
N HIS A 739 -13.88 -32.08 -20.44
CA HIS A 739 -14.57 -30.98 -19.79
C HIS A 739 -14.14 -30.85 -18.33
N THR A 740 -14.01 -29.61 -17.81
CA THR A 740 -13.51 -29.33 -16.45
C THR A 740 -14.23 -30.14 -15.36
N LEU A 741 -15.56 -30.23 -15.45
CA LEU A 741 -16.37 -31.02 -14.50
C LEU A 741 -16.10 -32.53 -14.60
N THR A 742 -15.85 -33.05 -15.81
CA THR A 742 -15.47 -34.45 -16.00
C THR A 742 -14.09 -34.72 -15.41
N LEU A 743 -13.14 -33.80 -15.60
CA LEU A 743 -11.79 -33.89 -15.04
C LEU A 743 -11.80 -33.79 -13.51
N GLU A 744 -12.70 -33.02 -12.92
CA GLU A 744 -12.93 -32.99 -11.47
C GLU A 744 -13.46 -34.34 -10.96
N ALA A 745 -14.44 -34.93 -11.64
CA ALA A 745 -14.95 -36.26 -11.30
C ALA A 745 -13.85 -37.34 -11.40
N LEU A 746 -12.98 -37.26 -12.42
CA LEU A 746 -11.81 -38.14 -12.56
C LEU A 746 -10.83 -37.98 -11.38
N ASN A 747 -10.57 -36.75 -10.94
CA ASN A 747 -9.74 -36.50 -9.76
C ASN A 747 -10.35 -37.12 -8.49
N ASN A 748 -11.67 -36.99 -8.28
CA ASN A 748 -12.34 -37.58 -7.12
C ASN A 748 -12.37 -39.12 -7.20
N MET A 749 -12.55 -39.69 -8.39
CA MET A 749 -12.43 -41.13 -8.60
C MET A 749 -10.99 -41.64 -8.37
N ALA A 750 -9.98 -40.83 -8.67
CA ALA A 750 -8.58 -41.13 -8.36
C ALA A 750 -8.31 -41.13 -6.85
N ASN A 751 -8.84 -40.15 -6.10
CA ASN A 751 -8.82 -40.12 -4.63
C ASN A 751 -9.42 -41.41 -4.05
N LEU A 752 -10.58 -41.84 -4.55
CA LEU A 752 -11.20 -43.08 -4.12
C LEU A 752 -10.37 -44.33 -4.46
N CYS A 753 -9.79 -44.38 -5.67
CA CYS A 753 -8.91 -45.49 -6.06
C CYS A 753 -7.68 -45.56 -5.15
N LYS A 754 -7.10 -44.40 -4.78
CA LYS A 754 -6.00 -44.28 -3.81
C LYS A 754 -6.43 -44.84 -2.44
N ALA A 755 -7.57 -44.40 -1.90
CA ALA A 755 -8.09 -44.87 -0.61
C ALA A 755 -8.34 -46.38 -0.56
N ARG A 756 -8.60 -47.03 -1.69
CA ARG A 756 -8.72 -48.48 -1.83
C ARG A 756 -7.42 -49.23 -2.14
N GLY A 757 -6.28 -48.54 -2.14
CA GLY A 757 -4.97 -49.12 -2.46
C GLY A 757 -4.74 -49.43 -3.95
N ARG A 758 -5.61 -48.95 -4.86
CA ARG A 758 -5.48 -49.15 -6.32
C ARG A 758 -4.57 -48.07 -6.93
N LEU A 759 -3.32 -47.99 -6.46
CA LEU A 759 -2.41 -46.86 -6.72
C LEU A 759 -2.13 -46.62 -8.22
N ALA A 760 -1.93 -47.67 -9.02
CA ALA A 760 -1.67 -47.53 -10.46
C ALA A 760 -2.87 -46.94 -11.24
N LYS A 761 -4.10 -47.34 -10.86
CA LYS A 761 -5.32 -46.78 -11.45
C LYS A 761 -5.48 -45.30 -11.03
N ALA A 762 -5.21 -44.98 -9.77
CA ALA A 762 -5.24 -43.61 -9.28
C ALA A 762 -4.24 -42.71 -10.05
N GLU A 763 -3.02 -43.18 -10.27
CA GLU A 763 -1.98 -42.42 -11.00
C GLU A 763 -2.43 -42.09 -12.43
N SER A 764 -2.95 -43.08 -13.15
CA SER A 764 -3.46 -42.88 -14.51
C SER A 764 -4.60 -41.85 -14.55
N LEU A 765 -5.50 -41.88 -13.57
CA LEU A 765 -6.62 -40.96 -13.49
C LEU A 765 -6.16 -39.54 -13.14
N TYR A 766 -5.27 -39.37 -12.16
CA TYR A 766 -4.69 -38.06 -11.83
C TYR A 766 -3.91 -37.45 -12.97
N LYS A 767 -3.07 -38.21 -13.67
CA LYS A 767 -2.32 -37.70 -14.83
C LYS A 767 -3.25 -37.19 -15.94
N ARG A 768 -4.32 -37.93 -16.24
CA ARG A 768 -5.34 -37.50 -17.20
C ARG A 768 -6.06 -36.23 -16.73
N ALA A 769 -6.48 -36.19 -15.45
CA ALA A 769 -7.14 -35.02 -14.88
C ALA A 769 -6.23 -33.78 -14.89
N LEU A 770 -4.96 -33.93 -14.50
CA LEU A 770 -3.98 -32.85 -14.44
C LEU A 770 -3.72 -32.27 -15.83
N GLN A 771 -3.41 -33.11 -16.82
CA GLN A 771 -3.17 -32.67 -18.20
C GLN A 771 -4.40 -31.96 -18.79
N GLY A 772 -5.59 -32.50 -18.56
CA GLY A 772 -6.84 -31.88 -19.02
C GLY A 772 -7.06 -30.51 -18.38
N LYS A 773 -6.87 -30.38 -17.06
CA LYS A 773 -7.06 -29.11 -16.34
C LYS A 773 -6.00 -28.08 -16.69
N GLU A 774 -4.74 -28.49 -16.88
CA GLU A 774 -3.67 -27.62 -17.39
C GLU A 774 -4.03 -27.02 -18.75
N LYS A 775 -4.62 -27.82 -19.64
CA LYS A 775 -5.07 -27.36 -20.95
C LYS A 775 -6.32 -26.47 -20.87
N ALA A 776 -7.28 -26.81 -20.02
CA ALA A 776 -8.58 -26.13 -19.95
C ALA A 776 -8.54 -24.83 -19.11
N LEU A 777 -7.87 -24.84 -17.97
CA LEU A 777 -7.87 -23.74 -16.99
C LEU A 777 -6.51 -23.05 -16.88
N GLY A 778 -5.43 -23.77 -17.19
CA GLY A 778 -4.06 -23.33 -17.01
C GLY A 778 -3.36 -24.02 -15.82
N PRO A 779 -2.02 -23.94 -15.77
CA PRO A 779 -1.21 -24.64 -14.77
C PRO A 779 -1.31 -24.07 -13.35
N ASP A 780 -1.62 -22.77 -13.22
CA ASP A 780 -1.69 -22.03 -11.95
C ASP A 780 -3.12 -21.99 -11.37
N HIS A 781 -4.10 -22.59 -12.03
CA HIS A 781 -5.48 -22.56 -11.54
C HIS A 781 -5.61 -23.41 -10.26
N PRO A 782 -6.30 -22.94 -9.19
CA PRO A 782 -6.46 -23.68 -7.93
C PRO A 782 -6.87 -25.14 -8.11
N SER A 783 -7.92 -25.43 -8.88
CA SER A 783 -8.34 -26.80 -9.19
C SER A 783 -7.30 -27.66 -9.93
N THR A 784 -6.41 -27.06 -10.72
CA THR A 784 -5.28 -27.78 -11.36
C THR A 784 -4.24 -28.13 -10.30
N LEU A 785 -3.93 -27.17 -9.42
CA LEU A 785 -2.97 -27.33 -8.33
C LEU A 785 -3.46 -28.32 -7.27
N ASP A 786 -4.77 -28.41 -7.02
CA ASP A 786 -5.37 -29.47 -6.19
C ASP A 786 -5.07 -30.87 -6.76
N THR A 787 -5.21 -31.04 -8.08
CA THR A 787 -4.90 -32.31 -8.73
C THR A 787 -3.40 -32.62 -8.69
N ALA A 788 -2.54 -31.60 -8.83
CA ALA A 788 -1.09 -31.77 -8.66
C ALA A 788 -0.73 -32.19 -7.23
N ASN A 789 -1.33 -31.55 -6.22
CA ASN A 789 -1.19 -31.91 -4.81
C ASN A 789 -1.65 -33.35 -4.52
N ASN A 790 -2.79 -33.77 -5.06
CA ASN A 790 -3.30 -35.13 -4.86
C ASN A 790 -2.42 -36.19 -5.55
N LEU A 791 -1.86 -35.86 -6.72
CA LEU A 791 -0.89 -36.71 -7.41
C LEU A 791 0.43 -36.80 -6.63
N ALA A 792 0.90 -35.71 -6.04
CA ALA A 792 2.07 -35.70 -5.16
C ALA A 792 1.86 -36.60 -3.95
N ALA A 793 0.70 -36.50 -3.30
CA ALA A 793 0.34 -37.36 -2.19
C ALA A 793 0.25 -38.84 -2.61
N LEU A 794 -0.14 -39.15 -3.85
CA LEU A 794 -0.07 -40.52 -4.37
C LEU A 794 1.37 -41.00 -4.58
N TYR A 795 2.28 -40.13 -5.04
CA TYR A 795 3.69 -40.48 -5.17
C TYR A 795 4.36 -40.75 -3.82
N CYS A 796 3.90 -40.11 -2.74
CA CYS A 796 4.31 -40.49 -1.38
C CYS A 796 3.95 -41.95 -1.08
N ASP A 797 2.68 -42.33 -1.28
CA ASP A 797 2.20 -43.72 -1.07
C ASP A 797 2.93 -44.76 -1.94
N GLN A 798 3.47 -44.34 -3.09
CA GLN A 798 4.25 -45.19 -4.00
C GLN A 798 5.75 -45.25 -3.67
N GLY A 799 6.23 -44.51 -2.66
CA GLY A 799 7.65 -44.43 -2.33
C GLY A 799 8.47 -43.61 -3.34
N ARG A 800 7.87 -42.58 -3.95
CA ARG A 800 8.49 -41.67 -4.94
C ARG A 800 8.59 -40.24 -4.39
N PRO A 801 9.38 -40.01 -3.32
CA PRO A 801 9.37 -38.75 -2.57
C PRO A 801 9.87 -37.53 -3.36
N THR A 802 10.82 -37.71 -4.29
CA THR A 802 11.37 -36.60 -5.09
C THR A 802 10.34 -36.03 -6.08
N GLU A 803 9.53 -36.90 -6.69
CA GLU A 803 8.46 -36.47 -7.59
C GLU A 803 7.30 -35.84 -6.80
N ALA A 804 7.03 -36.34 -5.59
CA ALA A 804 6.04 -35.76 -4.69
C ALA A 804 6.44 -34.35 -4.26
N GLU A 805 7.69 -34.15 -3.80
CA GLU A 805 8.20 -32.86 -3.36
C GLU A 805 8.06 -31.79 -4.44
N SER A 806 8.53 -32.08 -5.67
CA SER A 806 8.44 -31.15 -6.79
C SER A 806 6.99 -30.72 -7.12
N LEU A 807 6.03 -31.65 -7.04
CA LEU A 807 4.63 -31.34 -7.29
C LEU A 807 3.97 -30.59 -6.12
N PHE A 808 4.33 -30.89 -4.86
CA PHE A 808 3.86 -30.14 -3.71
C PHE A 808 4.39 -28.70 -3.73
N GLU A 809 5.67 -28.48 -4.00
CA GLU A 809 6.25 -27.13 -4.13
C GLU A 809 5.56 -26.33 -5.23
N ARG A 810 5.33 -26.95 -6.39
CA ARG A 810 4.58 -26.33 -7.49
C ARG A 810 3.16 -25.97 -7.06
N ALA A 811 2.45 -26.89 -6.41
CA ALA A 811 1.09 -26.66 -5.93
C ALA A 811 1.05 -25.52 -4.89
N LEU A 812 1.99 -25.53 -3.95
CA LEU A 812 2.11 -24.53 -2.89
C LEU A 812 2.32 -23.15 -3.49
N GLN A 813 3.38 -22.96 -4.28
CA GLN A 813 3.70 -21.67 -4.89
C GLN A 813 2.53 -21.11 -5.72
N GLY A 814 1.86 -21.96 -6.49
CA GLY A 814 0.72 -21.57 -7.30
C GLY A 814 -0.48 -21.12 -6.44
N LYS A 815 -0.80 -21.87 -5.38
CA LYS A 815 -1.96 -21.58 -4.54
C LYS A 815 -1.71 -20.38 -3.62
N GLU A 816 -0.50 -20.20 -3.09
CA GLU A 816 -0.09 -19.02 -2.33
C GLU A 816 -0.29 -17.73 -3.15
N LYS A 817 0.07 -17.76 -4.43
CA LYS A 817 -0.15 -16.64 -5.35
C LYS A 817 -1.65 -16.40 -5.63
N ALA A 818 -2.40 -17.48 -5.86
CA ALA A 818 -3.79 -17.41 -6.29
C ALA A 818 -4.76 -17.11 -5.13
N LEU A 819 -4.85 -18.02 -4.16
CA LEU A 819 -5.79 -17.96 -3.04
C LEU A 819 -5.21 -17.23 -1.84
N GLY A 820 -3.88 -17.29 -1.73
CA GLY A 820 -3.22 -17.14 -0.45
C GLY A 820 -3.07 -18.52 0.24
N PRO A 821 -2.43 -18.61 1.41
CA PRO A 821 -1.95 -19.75 2.19
C PRO A 821 -2.47 -19.83 3.60
N ASP A 822 -3.22 -18.84 4.08
CA ASP A 822 -4.25 -19.07 5.09
C ASP A 822 -5.43 -19.77 4.44
N ASP A 823 -5.49 -19.77 3.10
CA ASP A 823 -6.51 -20.53 2.40
C ASP A 823 -6.35 -22.02 2.75
N PRO A 824 -7.42 -22.68 3.25
CA PRO A 824 -7.40 -24.09 3.60
C PRO A 824 -6.91 -25.01 2.49
N SER A 825 -7.13 -24.69 1.20
CA SER A 825 -6.62 -25.50 0.10
C SER A 825 -5.09 -25.43 0.01
N THR A 826 -4.49 -24.30 0.34
CA THR A 826 -3.04 -24.15 0.37
C THR A 826 -2.45 -24.79 1.62
N LEU A 827 -3.11 -24.63 2.76
CA LEU A 827 -2.74 -25.30 4.02
C LEU A 827 -2.79 -26.83 3.86
N ASP A 828 -3.71 -27.37 3.06
CA ASP A 828 -3.74 -28.81 2.73
C ASP A 828 -2.42 -29.24 2.07
N THR A 829 -1.87 -28.41 1.18
CA THR A 829 -0.58 -28.65 0.54
C THR A 829 0.59 -28.48 1.51
N VAL A 830 0.55 -27.49 2.41
CA VAL A 830 1.56 -27.31 3.47
C VAL A 830 1.61 -28.54 4.39
N ASN A 831 0.46 -29.02 4.87
CA ASN A 831 0.37 -30.20 5.73
C ASN A 831 0.86 -31.48 5.03
N ASN A 832 0.55 -31.63 3.74
CA ASN A 832 1.03 -32.80 2.97
C ASN A 832 2.55 -32.75 2.75
N LEU A 833 3.10 -31.57 2.46
CA LEU A 833 4.55 -31.38 2.34
C LEU A 833 5.26 -31.60 3.68
N ALA A 834 4.68 -31.13 4.79
CA ALA A 834 5.17 -31.41 6.14
C ALA A 834 5.24 -32.91 6.43
N SER A 835 4.19 -33.64 6.03
CA SER A 835 4.13 -35.11 6.19
C SER A 835 5.20 -35.81 5.35
N LEU A 836 5.43 -35.37 4.12
CA LEU A 836 6.54 -35.87 3.29
C LEU A 836 7.91 -35.63 3.95
N TYR A 837 8.14 -34.45 4.52
CA TYR A 837 9.40 -34.14 5.21
C TYR A 837 9.58 -34.94 6.50
N SER A 838 8.49 -35.20 7.22
CA SER A 838 8.48 -36.12 8.36
C SER A 838 8.93 -37.51 7.93
N ASP A 839 8.34 -38.06 6.87
CA ASP A 839 8.67 -39.40 6.34
C ASP A 839 10.12 -39.49 5.82
N GLN A 840 10.70 -38.38 5.37
CA GLN A 840 12.11 -38.28 4.97
C GLN A 840 13.09 -38.08 6.14
N GLY A 841 12.60 -37.89 7.37
CA GLY A 841 13.42 -37.58 8.55
C GLY A 841 13.88 -36.12 8.65
N ARG A 842 13.33 -35.21 7.83
CA ARG A 842 13.58 -33.75 7.87
C ARG A 842 12.68 -33.09 8.92
N LEU A 843 12.84 -33.52 10.17
CA LEU A 843 11.89 -33.21 11.26
C LEU A 843 11.74 -31.70 11.53
N ALA A 844 12.83 -30.93 11.47
CA ALA A 844 12.77 -29.48 11.72
C ALA A 844 11.95 -28.72 10.65
N GLU A 845 12.06 -29.16 9.39
CA GLU A 845 11.29 -28.58 8.28
C GLU A 845 9.82 -28.99 8.36
N ALA A 846 9.55 -30.26 8.70
CA ALA A 846 8.21 -30.77 8.94
C ALA A 846 7.52 -30.03 10.10
N GLU A 847 8.22 -29.80 11.21
CA GLU A 847 7.70 -29.06 12.37
C GLU A 847 7.30 -27.64 11.98
N THR A 848 8.16 -26.92 11.26
CA THR A 848 7.89 -25.55 10.78
C THR A 848 6.63 -25.50 9.89
N LEU A 849 6.49 -26.46 8.99
CA LEU A 849 5.33 -26.51 8.10
C LEU A 849 4.05 -26.94 8.81
N TYR A 850 4.11 -27.88 9.77
CA TYR A 850 2.96 -28.23 10.61
C TYR A 850 2.50 -27.07 11.48
N GLU A 851 3.42 -26.29 12.06
CA GLU A 851 3.09 -25.08 12.83
C GLU A 851 2.34 -24.06 11.97
N ARG A 852 2.86 -23.78 10.76
CA ARG A 852 2.21 -22.92 9.77
C ARG A 852 0.83 -23.45 9.36
N ALA A 853 0.71 -24.76 9.12
CA ALA A 853 -0.57 -25.36 8.76
C ALA A 853 -1.59 -25.23 9.90
N LEU A 854 -1.16 -25.49 11.15
CA LEU A 854 -2.02 -25.43 12.33
C LEU A 854 -2.54 -24.02 12.55
N GLN A 855 -1.64 -23.03 12.64
CA GLN A 855 -1.99 -21.62 12.85
C GLN A 855 -2.94 -21.11 11.75
N GLY A 856 -2.65 -21.41 10.49
CA GLY A 856 -3.52 -21.08 9.37
C GLY A 856 -4.92 -21.70 9.48
N TYR A 857 -5.04 -22.99 9.81
CA TYR A 857 -6.35 -23.63 9.94
C TYR A 857 -7.12 -23.13 11.17
N GLU A 858 -6.45 -22.91 12.30
CA GLU A 858 -7.07 -22.37 13.51
C GLU A 858 -7.67 -20.98 13.24
N LYS A 859 -6.97 -20.17 12.45
CA LYS A 859 -7.45 -18.86 12.05
C LYS A 859 -8.60 -18.95 11.04
N ALA A 860 -8.47 -19.74 9.98
CA ALA A 860 -9.43 -19.79 8.89
C ALA A 860 -10.73 -20.51 9.29
N LEU A 861 -10.61 -21.60 10.05
CA LEU A 861 -11.71 -22.54 10.32
C LEU A 861 -12.00 -22.72 11.82
N GLY A 862 -11.10 -22.29 12.70
CA GLY A 862 -11.19 -22.48 14.15
C GLY A 862 -10.35 -23.65 14.68
N PRO A 863 -9.98 -23.63 15.97
CA PRO A 863 -9.15 -24.69 16.58
C PRO A 863 -9.85 -26.04 16.72
N ASP A 864 -11.18 -26.03 16.86
CA ASP A 864 -11.97 -27.26 16.96
C ASP A 864 -12.26 -27.91 15.61
N HIS A 865 -11.85 -27.28 14.51
CA HIS A 865 -12.09 -27.81 13.17
C HIS A 865 -11.29 -29.11 12.95
N PRO A 866 -11.85 -30.16 12.30
CA PRO A 866 -11.16 -31.43 12.09
C PRO A 866 -9.77 -31.31 11.45
N LYS A 867 -9.59 -30.38 10.50
CA LYS A 867 -8.27 -30.13 9.88
C LYS A 867 -7.23 -29.63 10.89
N SER A 868 -7.60 -28.67 11.75
CA SER A 868 -6.73 -28.16 12.82
C SER A 868 -6.31 -29.29 13.76
N GLN A 869 -7.27 -30.14 14.16
CA GLN A 869 -7.00 -31.28 15.04
C GLN A 869 -6.09 -32.34 14.38
N ILE A 870 -6.26 -32.60 13.08
CA ILE A 870 -5.40 -33.53 12.33
C ILE A 870 -3.95 -33.02 12.30
N VAL A 871 -3.74 -31.75 11.98
CA VAL A 871 -2.38 -31.16 11.97
C VAL A 871 -1.77 -31.21 13.36
N LEU A 872 -2.53 -30.83 14.39
CA LEU A 872 -2.06 -30.89 15.78
C LEU A 872 -1.62 -32.31 16.15
N ARG A 873 -2.39 -33.33 15.77
CA ARG A 873 -2.04 -34.73 16.00
C ARG A 873 -0.76 -35.13 15.26
N ASN A 874 -0.62 -34.74 13.99
CA ASN A 874 0.58 -35.04 13.20
C ASN A 874 1.82 -34.40 13.83
N MET A 875 1.70 -33.14 14.27
CA MET A 875 2.76 -32.43 14.98
C MET A 875 3.11 -33.08 16.33
N GLN A 876 2.13 -33.58 17.08
CA GLN A 876 2.38 -34.33 18.32
C GLN A 876 3.11 -35.66 18.06
N LEU A 877 2.77 -36.36 16.98
CA LEU A 877 3.44 -37.60 16.59
C LEU A 877 4.90 -37.34 16.18
N LEU A 878 5.19 -36.22 15.52
CA LEU A 878 6.55 -35.80 15.17
C LEU A 878 7.46 -35.61 16.39
N LYS A 879 6.88 -35.20 17.52
CA LYS A 879 7.60 -34.94 18.79
C LYS A 879 7.76 -36.18 19.67
N GLN A 880 7.22 -37.34 19.26
CA GLN A 880 7.43 -38.59 19.98
C GLN A 880 8.81 -39.17 19.65
N PRO A 881 9.58 -39.61 20.65
CA PRO A 881 10.95 -40.07 20.49
C PRO A 881 11.10 -41.40 19.73
#